data_AF-A0A917E4B2-F1
#
_entry.id   AF-A0A917E4B2-F1
#
_cell.length_a   1.000
_cell.length_b   1.000
_cell.length_c   1.000
_cell.angle_alpha   90.00
_cell.angle_beta   90.00
_cell.angle_gamma   90.00
#
_symmetry.space_group_name_H-M   'P 1'
#
loop_
_entity.id
_entity.type
_entity.pdbx_description
1 polymer ?
#
loop_
_entity_poly.entity_id
_entity_poly.type
_entity_poly.pdbx_seq_one_letter_code
_entity_poly.pdbx_strand_id
1 'polypeptide(L)'
;MNAEDRLTGGSEHDVLSLTGSGSFDLSKLAAFSGFEEVRLTNATSSSASLVLRDGVDLKVVLGNGSASSYSYPSTGSISVSLGTGHTDLQGGNESDYIYVRAPSSLKSGDQIDGGDGINYLRLQGESKVVSGGYDPTTGTWAEQVYGNVEYDLTNVSIKNIYYLYVETFTYGSAMTTIKVDSASLSGIRNIYGPDYRSSALVTDAATLDLGGVSVTGTLIESFNTSGTVFTTSNIQTAMQIVGGTGQDKVVVIGATLTEAQRDQIFSGSVETIQDSSGTYANNLTFKAPALSAPILSGTGNGSPTLPGTAPVGSFVSLYDGSTLIETVQADIRGRCLFNLSLLPAGDHQLTAVAATSDQERASPPSSPLSVFSGTGAEIVAKLADFAARSVLPALLITEGSDLPFATKAALDAARASYGAVLGKIAGTYTLSVVTTDASGETSTVYGPDGILQKVVFEGTDGSLKTDRYAPDGTKLSQTYIHDGVREEHNYVVTGKPYARQDAVYDAKDKLISMERTYADGKPALNQVVRPDGSQAVTQWTSDGTKTSLAFDTAGRLTTIETETAQGVRTLSETRAADGSKEVHHFSGVTGKEISSLIVHADKSQVKTQYVANKPYADQTLVFDAKGKLVSVERHYGDGTLNLSTQYKADGTAEVHGYDTAGRETVRIVGNLSGERDTFEYSYAGTSKTPATTTQTHYGTGNVKLWSDQTAADGSHSQVAKAAGAVLVSHAGVADTFTGFKGGADTFVFGQGFGKDVVKGFEAGSGMGHDVLTLDDRLASSFAELQSHMTKLGGDTLIAFGADTIVLKGVAPTALTADNVHFVHHDLLLA
;
A
#
# COMPACT_ATOMS: atom_id res chain seq x y z
N MET A 1 -8.97 14.81 -6.50
CA MET A 1 -8.29 14.19 -7.65
C MET A 1 -7.65 12.91 -7.15
N ASN A 2 -7.80 11.82 -7.89
CA ASN A 2 -7.31 10.49 -7.53
C ASN A 2 -6.04 10.15 -8.32
N ALA A 3 -5.30 9.13 -7.87
CA ALA A 3 -4.06 8.72 -8.51
C ALA A 3 -4.22 8.25 -9.97
N GLU A 4 -5.43 7.82 -10.33
CA GLU A 4 -5.76 7.34 -11.69
C GLU A 4 -6.16 8.48 -12.66
N ASP A 5 -6.38 9.69 -12.15
CA ASP A 5 -6.84 10.81 -12.98
C ASP A 5 -5.72 11.26 -13.95
N ARG A 6 -6.10 11.54 -15.19
CA ARG A 6 -5.21 12.00 -16.27
C ARG A 6 -5.75 13.31 -16.85
N LEU A 7 -4.98 14.39 -16.73
CA LEU A 7 -5.31 15.70 -17.29
C LEU A 7 -4.30 16.06 -18.38
N THR A 8 -4.79 16.39 -19.56
CA THR A 8 -3.97 16.82 -20.70
C THR A 8 -4.63 18.02 -21.34
N GLY A 9 -3.97 19.17 -21.29
CA GLY A 9 -4.39 20.35 -22.04
C GLY A 9 -3.97 20.27 -23.51
N GLY A 10 -4.42 21.25 -24.28
CA GLY A 10 -4.20 21.35 -25.72
C GLY A 10 -2.85 21.97 -26.07
N SER A 11 -2.78 22.57 -27.26
CA SER A 11 -1.61 23.29 -27.76
C SER A 11 -1.71 24.81 -27.58
N GLU A 12 -2.78 25.28 -26.97
CA GLU A 12 -3.02 26.70 -26.69
C GLU A 12 -2.70 26.99 -25.22
N HIS A 13 -3.02 28.18 -24.70
CA HIS A 13 -2.83 28.49 -23.28
C HIS A 13 -3.95 27.85 -22.46
N ASP A 14 -3.63 26.80 -21.73
CA ASP A 14 -4.58 25.99 -20.97
C ASP A 14 -4.54 26.32 -19.49
N VAL A 15 -5.73 26.53 -18.90
CA VAL A 15 -5.92 26.93 -17.51
C VAL A 15 -6.68 25.87 -16.74
N LEU A 16 -6.07 25.30 -15.69
CA LEU A 16 -6.77 24.45 -14.73
C LEU A 16 -7.39 25.33 -13.64
N SER A 17 -8.71 25.50 -13.68
CA SER A 17 -9.45 26.27 -12.67
C SER A 17 -10.00 25.37 -11.57
N LEU A 18 -9.59 25.63 -10.33
CA LEU A 18 -9.94 24.91 -9.12
C LEU A 18 -10.71 25.84 -8.18
N THR A 19 -11.81 25.35 -7.59
CA THR A 19 -12.66 26.15 -6.71
C THR A 19 -13.08 25.37 -5.47
N GLY A 20 -13.01 26.01 -4.30
CA GLY A 20 -13.48 25.47 -3.03
C GLY A 20 -12.36 25.09 -2.04
N SER A 21 -12.76 24.58 -0.88
CA SER A 21 -11.87 24.09 0.18
C SER A 21 -11.38 22.66 -0.06
N GLY A 22 -10.35 22.24 0.69
CA GLY A 22 -9.82 20.88 0.66
C GLY A 22 -8.48 20.77 -0.09
N SER A 23 -8.12 19.54 -0.48
CA SER A 23 -6.80 19.24 -1.03
C SER A 23 -6.84 18.94 -2.54
N PHE A 24 -6.06 19.70 -3.29
CA PHE A 24 -5.81 19.56 -4.72
C PHE A 24 -4.35 19.15 -4.93
N ASP A 25 -4.11 17.88 -5.23
CA ASP A 25 -2.77 17.31 -5.29
C ASP A 25 -2.43 16.90 -6.74
N LEU A 26 -1.78 17.80 -7.48
CA LEU A 26 -1.39 17.57 -8.88
C LEU A 26 -0.19 16.60 -9.00
N SER A 27 0.57 16.43 -7.91
CA SER A 27 1.70 15.50 -7.87
C SER A 27 1.26 14.04 -7.99
N LYS A 28 0.05 13.71 -7.54
CA LYS A 28 -0.50 12.35 -7.55
C LYS A 28 -1.18 11.93 -8.84
N LEU A 29 -1.45 12.86 -9.76
CA LEU A 29 -2.12 12.53 -11.02
C LEU A 29 -1.28 11.52 -11.84
N ALA A 30 -1.93 10.57 -12.50
CA ALA A 30 -1.27 9.64 -13.41
C ALA A 30 -0.66 10.37 -14.62
N ALA A 31 -1.25 11.49 -15.01
CA ALA A 31 -0.69 12.43 -15.99
C ALA A 31 -1.20 13.85 -15.74
N PHE A 32 -0.32 14.84 -15.90
CA PHE A 32 -0.63 16.26 -15.90
C PHE A 32 0.33 16.95 -16.85
N SER A 33 -0.16 17.37 -18.02
CA SER A 33 0.67 17.92 -19.10
C SER A 33 -0.14 18.92 -19.95
N GLY A 34 0.56 19.86 -20.59
CA GLY A 34 -0.08 20.83 -21.50
C GLY A 34 -0.96 21.86 -20.79
N PHE A 35 -0.65 22.20 -19.55
CA PHE A 35 -1.29 23.31 -18.82
C PHE A 35 -0.20 24.32 -18.46
N GLU A 36 -0.46 25.60 -18.72
CA GLU A 36 0.46 26.70 -18.42
C GLU A 36 0.07 27.44 -17.14
N GLU A 37 -1.19 27.32 -16.71
CA GLU A 37 -1.72 28.06 -15.57
C GLU A 37 -2.65 27.23 -14.68
N VAL A 38 -2.48 27.35 -13.36
CA VAL A 38 -3.41 26.83 -12.36
C VAL A 38 -4.01 27.99 -11.58
N ARG A 39 -5.34 28.05 -11.55
CA ARG A 39 -6.09 29.03 -10.74
C ARG A 39 -6.76 28.31 -9.59
N LEU A 40 -6.54 28.76 -8.35
CA LEU A 40 -7.25 28.25 -7.19
C LEU A 40 -8.02 29.38 -6.50
N THR A 41 -9.35 29.28 -6.46
CA THR A 41 -10.21 30.24 -5.76
C THR A 41 -10.92 29.58 -4.59
N ASN A 42 -10.71 30.08 -3.37
CA ASN A 42 -11.33 29.54 -2.16
C ASN A 42 -12.29 30.53 -1.50
N ALA A 43 -13.55 30.58 -1.98
CA ALA A 43 -14.58 31.44 -1.40
C ALA A 43 -15.19 30.91 -0.08
N THR A 44 -14.61 29.89 0.54
CA THR A 44 -15.13 29.25 1.76
C THR A 44 -14.38 29.72 3.01
N SER A 45 -14.91 29.43 4.20
CA SER A 45 -14.22 29.68 5.47
C SER A 45 -13.19 28.59 5.84
N SER A 46 -13.21 27.46 5.13
CA SER A 46 -12.26 26.36 5.31
C SER A 46 -11.02 26.57 4.43
N SER A 47 -9.87 26.04 4.81
CA SER A 47 -8.64 26.19 4.03
C SER A 47 -8.64 25.34 2.76
N ALA A 48 -7.83 25.76 1.79
CA ALA A 48 -7.51 25.00 0.58
C ALA A 48 -6.01 24.73 0.50
N SER A 49 -5.62 23.59 -0.06
CA SER A 49 -4.22 23.24 -0.31
C SER A 49 -4.01 22.78 -1.75
N LEU A 50 -3.03 23.36 -2.43
CA LEU A 50 -2.57 22.99 -3.76
C LEU A 50 -1.16 22.41 -3.68
N VAL A 51 -0.93 21.23 -4.24
CA VAL A 51 0.41 20.65 -4.43
C VAL A 51 0.70 20.61 -5.92
N LEU A 52 1.72 21.36 -6.35
CA LEU A 52 2.15 21.40 -7.74
C LEU A 52 2.89 20.10 -8.11
N ARG A 53 2.87 19.77 -9.40
CA ARG A 53 3.57 18.59 -9.91
C ARG A 53 5.03 18.93 -10.20
N ASP A 54 5.91 17.98 -9.91
CA ASP A 54 7.33 18.07 -10.25
C ASP A 54 7.58 18.13 -11.77
N GLY A 55 8.57 18.94 -12.16
CA GLY A 55 9.01 19.10 -13.54
C GLY A 55 8.03 19.82 -14.47
N VAL A 56 7.02 20.51 -13.93
CA VAL A 56 6.04 21.27 -14.72
C VAL A 56 6.14 22.76 -14.36
N ASP A 57 6.44 23.58 -15.36
CA ASP A 57 6.48 25.04 -15.23
C ASP A 57 5.05 25.57 -15.21
N LEU A 58 4.70 26.38 -14.20
CA LEU A 58 3.33 26.83 -13.99
C LEU A 58 3.26 28.29 -13.54
N LYS A 59 2.33 29.03 -14.15
CA LYS A 59 1.75 30.20 -13.52
C LYS A 59 0.70 29.76 -12.50
N VAL A 60 0.78 30.26 -11.28
CA VAL A 60 -0.17 29.96 -10.20
C VAL A 60 -0.86 31.24 -9.79
N VAL A 61 -2.18 31.30 -9.92
CA VAL A 61 -2.98 32.46 -9.51
C VAL A 61 -3.93 32.04 -8.39
N LEU A 62 -3.77 32.68 -7.24
CA LEU A 62 -4.64 32.46 -6.09
C LEU A 62 -5.76 33.51 -6.11
N GLY A 63 -7.00 33.03 -5.93
CA GLY A 63 -8.20 33.84 -6.07
C GLY A 63 -8.82 34.17 -4.71
N ASN A 64 -9.11 35.45 -4.54
CA ASN A 64 -9.63 36.09 -3.33
C ASN A 64 -10.63 35.25 -2.52
N GLY A 65 -10.24 34.89 -1.30
CA GLY A 65 -11.13 34.33 -0.29
C GLY A 65 -12.08 35.36 0.33
N SER A 66 -13.04 34.88 1.14
CA SER A 66 -14.12 35.71 1.72
C SER A 66 -13.68 36.62 2.90
N ALA A 67 -12.41 36.59 3.31
CA ALA A 67 -11.97 37.17 4.57
C ALA A 67 -10.94 38.30 4.40
N SER A 68 -11.30 39.49 4.86
CA SER A 68 -10.42 40.65 5.04
C SER A 68 -9.75 40.66 6.43
N SER A 69 -9.48 39.50 7.04
CA SER A 69 -9.08 39.42 8.46
C SER A 69 -7.58 39.17 8.67
N TYR A 70 -6.90 40.15 9.27
CA TYR A 70 -5.50 40.15 9.74
C TYR A 70 -5.24 39.22 10.97
N SER A 71 -5.87 38.06 11.07
CA SER A 71 -5.75 37.16 12.24
C SER A 71 -5.45 35.71 11.86
N TYR A 72 -4.52 35.08 12.59
CA TYR A 72 -4.01 33.74 12.36
C TYR A 72 -4.78 32.64 13.13
N PRO A 73 -5.09 31.48 12.52
CA PRO A 73 -5.21 31.25 11.08
C PRO A 73 -6.45 31.97 10.53
N SER A 74 -6.32 32.62 9.37
CA SER A 74 -7.45 33.29 8.72
C SER A 74 -8.38 32.24 8.12
N THR A 75 -9.68 32.48 8.25
CA THR A 75 -10.69 31.64 7.59
C THR A 75 -10.51 31.76 6.08
N GLY A 76 -10.45 30.62 5.38
CA GLY A 76 -10.32 30.59 3.91
C GLY A 76 -8.89 30.65 3.35
N SER A 77 -7.83 30.53 4.16
CA SER A 77 -6.44 30.58 3.68
C SER A 77 -6.12 29.53 2.60
N ILE A 78 -5.19 29.88 1.70
CA ILE A 78 -4.68 28.97 0.68
C ILE A 78 -3.24 28.59 1.01
N SER A 79 -2.93 27.31 0.82
CA SER A 79 -1.56 26.81 0.88
C SER A 79 -1.14 26.25 -0.47
N VAL A 80 0.07 26.58 -0.92
CA VAL A 80 0.66 26.08 -2.17
C VAL A 80 1.98 25.41 -1.84
N SER A 81 2.13 24.14 -2.22
CA SER A 81 3.40 23.44 -2.21
C SER A 81 4.03 23.47 -3.59
N LEU A 82 5.22 24.07 -3.70
CA LEU A 82 5.94 24.17 -4.96
C LEU A 82 6.47 22.79 -5.40
N GLY A 83 6.44 22.56 -6.70
CA GLY A 83 7.10 21.43 -7.36
C GLY A 83 8.48 21.83 -7.85
N THR A 84 9.16 20.95 -8.58
CA THR A 84 10.49 21.20 -9.14
C THR A 84 10.53 21.95 -10.49
N GLY A 85 9.40 22.38 -11.04
CA GLY A 85 9.33 23.26 -12.22
C GLY A 85 9.40 24.75 -11.85
N HIS A 86 9.54 25.63 -12.84
CA HIS A 86 9.47 27.08 -12.63
C HIS A 86 8.09 27.52 -12.15
N THR A 87 8.05 28.46 -11.21
CA THR A 87 6.78 28.97 -10.67
C THR A 87 6.70 30.50 -10.78
N ASP A 88 5.65 31.00 -11.43
CA ASP A 88 5.18 32.39 -11.35
C ASP A 88 3.91 32.42 -10.49
N LEU A 89 4.07 32.64 -9.19
CA LEU A 89 2.99 32.65 -8.21
C LEU A 89 2.52 34.07 -7.94
N GLN A 90 1.22 34.27 -8.10
CA GLN A 90 0.49 35.50 -7.81
C GLN A 90 -0.55 35.21 -6.74
N GLY A 91 -0.27 35.66 -5.53
CA GLY A 91 -1.12 35.51 -4.35
C GLY A 91 -2.39 36.36 -4.41
N GLY A 92 -3.31 36.05 -3.50
CA GLY A 92 -4.62 36.69 -3.41
C GLY A 92 -4.64 37.88 -2.48
N ASN A 93 -5.82 38.16 -1.91
CA ASN A 93 -5.99 39.21 -0.89
C ASN A 93 -5.96 38.65 0.55
N GLU A 94 -6.08 37.34 0.67
CA GLU A 94 -5.99 36.57 1.92
C GLU A 94 -4.54 36.32 2.35
N SER A 95 -4.36 35.80 3.56
CA SER A 95 -3.05 35.26 3.98
C SER A 95 -2.77 33.92 3.31
N ASP A 96 -1.71 33.89 2.50
CA ASP A 96 -1.27 32.70 1.77
C ASP A 96 -0.05 32.01 2.42
N TYR A 97 0.03 30.68 2.25
CA TYR A 97 1.16 29.86 2.71
C TYR A 97 1.85 29.18 1.53
N ILE A 98 3.05 29.65 1.20
CA ILE A 98 3.88 29.07 0.15
C ILE A 98 4.90 28.14 0.80
N TYR A 99 4.83 26.86 0.47
CA TYR A 99 5.71 25.82 0.99
C TYR A 99 6.74 25.42 -0.07
N VAL A 100 8.02 25.64 0.26
CA VAL A 100 9.16 25.14 -0.50
C VAL A 100 9.64 23.86 0.18
N ARG A 101 9.34 22.71 -0.43
CA ARG A 101 9.58 21.39 0.17
C ARG A 101 11.04 20.94 0.09
N ALA A 102 11.79 21.43 -0.88
CA ALA A 102 13.20 21.17 -1.05
C ALA A 102 13.85 22.34 -1.81
N PRO A 103 15.17 22.52 -1.74
CA PRO A 103 15.87 23.51 -2.56
C PRO A 103 15.59 23.39 -4.05
N SER A 104 15.39 22.17 -4.53
CA SER A 104 15.07 21.89 -5.94
C SER A 104 13.71 22.45 -6.38
N SER A 105 12.83 22.85 -5.45
CA SER A 105 11.54 23.49 -5.71
C SER A 105 11.63 25.00 -5.93
N LEU A 106 12.80 25.61 -5.76
CA LEU A 106 13.07 26.99 -6.16
C LEU A 106 14.08 27.00 -7.32
N LYS A 107 13.73 27.70 -8.38
CA LYS A 107 14.56 27.87 -9.57
C LYS A 107 14.92 29.33 -9.77
N SER A 108 16.11 29.55 -10.31
CA SER A 108 16.54 30.87 -10.76
C SER A 108 15.56 31.43 -11.78
N GLY A 109 14.93 32.57 -11.50
CA GLY A 109 13.92 33.21 -12.33
C GLY A 109 12.49 33.11 -11.77
N ASP A 110 12.25 32.27 -10.77
CA ASP A 110 10.94 32.14 -10.12
C ASP A 110 10.46 33.50 -9.59
N GLN A 111 9.14 33.70 -9.67
CA GLN A 111 8.46 34.90 -9.18
C GLN A 111 7.48 34.46 -8.10
N ILE A 112 7.69 34.89 -6.87
CA ILE A 112 6.82 34.58 -5.73
C ILE A 112 6.28 35.89 -5.17
N ASP A 113 5.06 36.24 -5.59
CA ASP A 113 4.33 37.37 -5.05
C ASP A 113 3.22 36.86 -4.12
N GLY A 114 3.33 37.17 -2.83
CA GLY A 114 2.31 36.77 -1.85
C GLY A 114 0.96 37.48 -2.02
N GLY A 115 0.88 38.55 -2.83
CA GLY A 115 -0.34 39.36 -2.93
C GLY A 115 -0.55 40.27 -1.71
N ASP A 116 -1.80 40.64 -1.44
CA ASP A 116 -2.12 41.41 -0.23
C ASP A 116 -2.16 40.50 1.02
N GLY A 117 -2.46 41.03 2.20
CA GLY A 117 -2.57 40.23 3.42
C GLY A 117 -1.25 39.95 4.14
N ILE A 118 -1.23 38.92 5.00
CA ILE A 118 -0.04 38.46 5.74
C ILE A 118 0.39 37.12 5.16
N ASN A 119 1.43 37.13 4.33
CA ASN A 119 1.86 35.94 3.58
C ASN A 119 3.09 35.27 4.19
N TYR A 120 3.12 33.95 4.06
CA TYR A 120 4.12 33.07 4.67
C TYR A 120 4.86 32.31 3.57
N LEU A 121 6.16 32.52 3.45
CA LEU A 121 7.05 31.66 2.68
C LEU A 121 7.77 30.72 3.65
N ARG A 122 7.61 29.40 3.49
CA ARG A 122 8.12 28.39 4.41
C ARG A 122 9.10 27.46 3.69
N LEU A 123 10.37 27.51 4.09
CA LEU A 123 11.43 26.64 3.59
C LEU A 123 11.51 25.41 4.50
N GLN A 124 10.98 24.26 4.09
CA GLN A 124 10.76 23.13 4.99
C GLN A 124 11.93 22.15 5.10
N GLY A 125 12.90 22.21 4.18
CA GLY A 125 13.98 21.24 4.09
C GLY A 125 13.50 19.91 3.48
N GLU A 126 14.34 19.26 2.69
CA GLU A 126 13.98 17.99 2.05
C GLU A 126 13.78 16.91 3.14
N SER A 127 12.57 16.37 3.27
CA SER A 127 12.35 15.15 4.04
C SER A 127 12.94 13.99 3.26
N LYS A 128 14.26 13.78 3.36
CA LYS A 128 14.85 12.52 2.93
C LYS A 128 14.33 11.42 3.85
N VAL A 129 13.35 10.67 3.37
CA VAL A 129 13.06 9.34 3.88
C VAL A 129 14.27 8.48 3.55
N VAL A 130 15.30 8.52 4.40
CA VAL A 130 16.21 7.39 4.53
C VAL A 130 15.42 6.36 5.33
N SER A 131 15.11 5.25 4.68
CA SER A 131 14.37 4.11 5.22
C SER A 131 14.70 3.87 6.70
N GLY A 132 13.77 4.22 7.60
CA GLY A 132 13.77 3.82 9.00
C GLY A 132 13.43 2.33 9.15
N GLY A 133 14.13 1.47 8.42
CA GLY A 133 14.11 0.03 8.65
C GLY A 133 15.00 -0.27 9.84
N TYR A 134 14.45 -0.94 10.85
CA TYR A 134 15.24 -1.65 11.85
C TYR A 134 16.16 -2.63 11.12
N ASP A 135 17.47 -2.51 11.30
CA ASP A 135 18.44 -3.49 10.83
C ASP A 135 18.54 -4.60 11.89
N PRO A 136 17.97 -5.80 11.63
CA PRO A 136 17.96 -6.89 12.60
C PRO A 136 19.35 -7.53 12.80
N THR A 137 20.31 -7.20 11.93
CA THR A 137 21.70 -7.70 11.98
C THR A 137 22.56 -6.87 12.94
N THR A 138 22.33 -5.56 13.03
CA THR A 138 23.06 -4.66 13.93
C THR A 138 22.27 -4.27 15.18
N GLY A 139 20.96 -4.49 15.20
CA GLY A 139 20.08 -4.09 16.30
C GLY A 139 19.89 -2.58 16.42
N THR A 140 20.27 -1.82 15.40
CA THR A 140 20.19 -0.35 15.38
C THR A 140 19.07 0.13 14.46
N TRP A 141 18.44 1.22 14.88
CA TRP A 141 17.66 2.05 13.96
C TRP A 141 18.66 2.79 13.07
N ALA A 142 18.46 2.79 11.75
CA ALA A 142 19.26 3.62 10.86
C ALA A 142 19.17 5.08 11.33
N GLU A 143 20.30 5.65 11.72
CA GLU A 143 20.39 7.06 12.09
C GLU A 143 20.10 7.90 10.85
N GLN A 144 19.12 8.79 10.96
CA GLN A 144 18.71 9.64 9.86
C GLN A 144 19.78 10.73 9.67
N VAL A 145 20.75 10.47 8.81
CA VAL A 145 21.81 11.44 8.50
C VAL A 145 21.22 12.52 7.58
N TYR A 146 20.84 13.63 8.17
CA TYR A 146 20.44 14.83 7.44
C TYR A 146 21.72 15.56 6.96
N GLY A 147 21.82 15.81 5.65
CA GLY A 147 22.89 16.64 5.07
C GLY A 147 22.58 18.13 5.21
N ASN A 148 23.60 18.98 5.02
CA ASN A 148 23.38 20.43 4.91
C ASN A 148 22.48 20.74 3.70
N VAL A 149 21.60 21.73 3.85
CA VAL A 149 20.62 22.13 2.84
C VAL A 149 20.91 23.57 2.46
N GLU A 150 20.96 23.87 1.17
CA GLU A 150 21.20 25.24 0.68
C GLU A 150 20.03 25.70 -0.19
N TYR A 151 19.42 26.83 0.16
CA TYR A 151 18.47 27.56 -0.68
C TYR A 151 19.17 28.78 -1.27
N ASP A 152 18.93 29.08 -2.54
CA ASP A 152 19.44 30.28 -3.18
C ASP A 152 18.29 31.19 -3.62
N LEU A 153 18.17 32.34 -2.96
CA LEU A 153 17.13 33.33 -3.24
C LEU A 153 17.64 34.48 -4.10
N THR A 154 18.94 34.56 -4.40
CA THR A 154 19.55 35.69 -5.11
C THR A 154 19.00 35.89 -6.52
N ASN A 155 18.48 34.82 -7.13
CA ASN A 155 17.85 34.84 -8.45
C ASN A 155 16.34 34.58 -8.39
N VAL A 156 15.70 34.73 -7.23
CA VAL A 156 14.25 34.60 -7.05
C VAL A 156 13.66 35.97 -6.74
N SER A 157 12.61 36.34 -7.44
CA SER A 157 11.89 37.60 -7.20
C SER A 157 10.81 37.36 -6.16
N ILE A 158 11.02 37.89 -4.96
CA ILE A 158 10.11 37.71 -3.83
C ILE A 158 9.44 39.03 -3.51
N LYS A 159 8.10 39.04 -3.45
CA LYS A 159 7.29 40.22 -3.15
C LYS A 159 6.19 39.90 -2.15
N ASN A 160 5.86 40.91 -1.34
CA ASN A 160 4.74 40.87 -0.40
C ASN A 160 4.73 39.68 0.56
N ILE A 161 5.92 39.25 1.04
CA ILE A 161 6.06 38.20 2.04
C ILE A 161 6.24 38.84 3.42
N TYR A 162 5.29 38.60 4.31
CA TYR A 162 5.37 39.14 5.67
C TYR A 162 6.27 38.29 6.57
N TYR A 163 6.23 36.97 6.40
CA TYR A 163 7.03 36.01 7.15
C TYR A 163 7.76 35.04 6.22
N LEU A 164 9.09 35.02 6.29
CA LEU A 164 9.91 33.91 5.81
C LEU A 164 10.25 33.01 7.00
N TYR A 165 9.74 31.79 7.00
CA TYR A 165 10.08 30.76 7.98
C TYR A 165 11.08 29.78 7.39
N VAL A 166 12.18 29.58 8.10
CA VAL A 166 13.10 28.49 7.88
C VAL A 166 12.74 27.37 8.85
N GLU A 167 12.30 26.24 8.31
CA GLU A 167 11.99 25.03 9.06
C GLU A 167 13.10 24.01 8.83
N THR A 168 13.61 23.47 9.93
CA THR A 168 14.62 22.43 9.90
C THR A 168 14.06 21.17 10.55
N PHE A 169 14.08 20.05 9.84
CA PHE A 169 13.76 18.73 10.41
C PHE A 169 14.97 18.04 11.04
N THR A 170 15.93 18.81 11.57
CA THR A 170 17.24 18.26 11.94
C THR A 170 17.30 17.85 13.41
N TYR A 171 17.48 16.54 13.64
CA TYR A 171 18.21 16.06 14.81
C TYR A 171 19.70 15.99 14.42
N GLY A 172 20.58 16.76 15.07
CA GLY A 172 22.04 16.71 14.83
C GLY A 172 22.70 18.03 14.40
N SER A 173 23.81 17.93 13.67
CA SER A 173 24.71 19.04 13.27
C SER A 173 24.45 19.63 11.88
N ALA A 174 23.36 19.25 11.19
CA ALA A 174 23.10 19.72 9.83
C ALA A 174 22.54 21.16 9.80
N MET A 175 23.01 21.96 8.85
CA MET A 175 22.73 23.39 8.71
C MET A 175 21.90 23.67 7.46
N THR A 176 20.93 24.58 7.56
CA THR A 176 20.19 25.15 6.43
C THR A 176 20.71 26.55 6.10
N THR A 177 21.31 26.70 4.94
CA THR A 177 21.87 27.96 4.47
C THR A 177 20.94 28.59 3.44
N ILE A 178 20.69 29.90 3.56
CA ILE A 178 19.87 30.66 2.62
C ILE A 178 20.74 31.77 2.04
N LYS A 179 21.13 31.64 0.77
CA LYS A 179 21.88 32.67 0.04
C LYS A 179 20.94 33.82 -0.30
N VAL A 180 21.35 35.03 0.10
CA VAL A 180 20.57 36.26 -0.04
C VAL A 180 21.43 37.44 -0.48
N ASP A 181 20.76 38.39 -1.10
CA ASP A 181 21.23 39.75 -1.36
C ASP A 181 20.15 40.78 -1.01
N SER A 182 20.46 42.07 -1.17
CA SER A 182 19.48 43.13 -0.86
C SER A 182 18.22 43.07 -1.74
N ALA A 183 18.31 42.55 -2.96
CA ALA A 183 17.17 42.47 -3.88
C ALA A 183 16.19 41.37 -3.46
N SER A 184 16.70 40.18 -3.16
CA SER A 184 15.92 39.01 -2.69
C SER A 184 15.19 39.26 -1.37
N LEU A 185 15.73 40.15 -0.52
CA LEU A 185 15.12 40.51 0.77
C LEU A 185 14.12 41.67 0.69
N SER A 186 14.10 42.44 -0.41
CA SER A 186 13.32 43.68 -0.52
C SER A 186 11.80 43.50 -0.35
N GLY A 187 11.28 42.31 -0.68
CA GLY A 187 9.87 41.94 -0.50
C GLY A 187 9.54 41.23 0.81
N ILE A 188 10.50 41.10 1.73
CA ILE A 188 10.37 40.32 2.97
C ILE A 188 10.39 41.25 4.20
N ARG A 189 9.49 41.04 5.16
CA ARG A 189 9.43 41.85 6.41
C ARG A 189 10.09 41.17 7.61
N ASN A 190 9.80 39.90 7.85
CA ASN A 190 10.29 39.17 9.01
C ASN A 190 10.87 37.83 8.57
N ILE A 191 12.02 37.47 9.13
CA ILE A 191 12.69 36.19 8.89
C ILE A 191 12.83 35.48 10.23
N TYR A 192 12.30 34.25 10.29
CA TYR A 192 12.36 33.39 11.45
C TYR A 192 13.10 32.10 11.14
N GLY A 193 14.22 31.89 11.81
CA GLY A 193 14.88 30.59 11.89
C GLY A 193 14.40 29.78 13.10
N PRO A 194 14.60 28.45 13.09
CA PRO A 194 14.20 27.58 14.17
C PRO A 194 15.13 27.76 15.39
N ASP A 195 16.43 27.86 15.14
CA ASP A 195 17.41 28.38 16.07
C ASP A 195 18.68 28.84 15.34
N TYR A 196 19.52 29.56 16.09
CA TYR A 196 20.84 29.99 15.62
C TYR A 196 21.82 28.81 15.41
N ARG A 197 21.44 27.53 15.57
CA ARG A 197 22.33 26.36 15.33
C ARG A 197 22.20 25.81 13.94
N SER A 198 21.01 25.94 13.39
CA SER A 198 20.51 25.10 12.30
C SER A 198 20.14 25.89 11.06
N SER A 199 20.23 27.23 11.12
CA SER A 199 19.98 28.10 9.96
C SER A 199 20.89 29.33 9.93
N ALA A 200 21.28 29.76 8.72
CA ALA A 200 21.90 31.06 8.48
C ALA A 200 21.48 31.67 7.13
N LEU A 201 21.28 32.98 7.13
CA LEU A 201 21.31 33.81 5.93
C LEU A 201 22.78 34.09 5.58
N VAL A 202 23.19 33.81 4.35
CA VAL A 202 24.58 34.06 3.91
C VAL A 202 24.57 35.02 2.73
N THR A 203 25.60 35.86 2.63
CA THR A 203 25.77 36.77 1.51
C THR A 203 27.24 36.87 1.08
N ASP A 204 27.45 36.86 -0.24
CA ASP A 204 28.73 37.18 -0.88
C ASP A 204 28.77 38.63 -1.40
N ALA A 205 27.70 39.41 -1.17
CA ALA A 205 27.57 40.76 -1.68
C ALA A 205 28.44 41.76 -0.88
N ALA A 206 28.91 42.82 -1.54
CA ALA A 206 29.61 43.91 -0.86
C ALA A 206 28.71 44.68 0.14
N THR A 207 27.38 44.62 -0.06
CA THR A 207 26.41 45.31 0.79
C THR A 207 25.16 44.45 0.96
N LEU A 208 24.65 44.38 2.20
CA LEU A 208 23.37 43.76 2.52
C LEU A 208 22.49 44.75 3.31
N ASP A 209 21.40 45.19 2.70
CA ASP A 209 20.40 46.06 3.35
C ASP A 209 19.31 45.24 4.03
N LEU A 210 19.23 45.40 5.35
CA LEU A 210 18.28 44.78 6.27
C LEU A 210 17.41 45.86 6.96
N GLY A 211 17.42 47.10 6.48
CA GLY A 211 16.70 48.22 7.11
C GLY A 211 15.19 47.99 7.20
N GLY A 212 14.61 47.25 6.26
CA GLY A 212 13.19 46.87 6.26
C GLY A 212 12.88 45.50 6.90
N VAL A 213 13.90 44.77 7.36
CA VAL A 213 13.81 43.35 7.69
C VAL A 213 14.13 43.12 9.16
N SER A 214 13.25 42.39 9.85
CA SER A 214 13.53 41.88 11.20
C SER A 214 13.92 40.41 11.12
N VAL A 215 15.16 40.10 11.52
CA VAL A 215 15.67 38.72 11.57
C VAL A 215 15.65 38.22 13.02
N THR A 216 15.22 36.98 13.25
CA THR A 216 15.19 36.35 14.57
C THR A 216 15.43 34.84 14.45
N GLY A 217 16.24 34.28 15.34
CA GLY A 217 16.44 32.83 15.40
C GLY A 217 17.26 32.26 14.24
N THR A 218 17.95 33.10 13.46
CA THR A 218 18.88 32.69 12.39
C THR A 218 20.04 33.69 12.33
N LEU A 219 21.22 33.25 11.88
CA LEU A 219 22.38 34.14 11.74
C LEU A 219 22.39 34.86 10.40
N ILE A 220 23.19 35.92 10.31
CA ILE A 220 23.45 36.68 9.08
C ILE A 220 24.96 36.71 8.88
N GLU A 221 25.46 35.94 7.92
CA GLU A 221 26.90 35.72 7.74
C GLU A 221 27.39 36.32 6.42
N SER A 222 28.54 37.00 6.48
CA SER A 222 29.27 37.43 5.28
C SER A 222 30.29 36.38 4.86
N PHE A 223 30.18 35.95 3.60
CA PHE A 223 31.13 35.06 2.93
C PHE A 223 32.02 35.84 1.94
N ASN A 224 31.76 37.15 1.79
CA ASN A 224 32.56 38.04 0.98
C ASN A 224 33.92 38.28 1.63
N THR A 225 34.97 37.69 1.06
CA THR A 225 36.36 37.75 1.56
C THR A 225 36.97 39.16 1.62
N SER A 226 36.36 40.15 0.95
CA SER A 226 36.78 41.56 1.06
C SER A 226 36.06 42.32 2.20
N GLY A 227 35.01 41.73 2.77
CA GLY A 227 34.15 42.32 3.79
C GLY A 227 32.83 42.87 3.24
N THR A 228 31.78 42.78 4.04
CA THR A 228 30.42 43.21 3.75
C THR A 228 30.01 44.39 4.61
N VAL A 229 29.31 45.35 4.00
CA VAL A 229 28.62 46.42 4.74
C VAL A 229 27.17 46.02 4.97
N PHE A 230 26.84 45.68 6.22
CA PHE A 230 25.49 45.40 6.66
C PHE A 230 24.81 46.68 7.14
N THR A 231 23.59 46.92 6.68
CA THR A 231 22.79 48.07 7.12
C THR A 231 21.49 47.59 7.74
N THR A 232 21.13 48.04 8.94
CA THR A 232 19.86 47.67 9.59
C THR A 232 19.36 48.81 10.47
N SER A 233 18.05 48.93 10.67
CA SER A 233 17.48 49.82 11.70
C SER A 233 17.10 49.06 12.98
N ASN A 234 17.35 47.75 13.04
CA ASN A 234 16.96 46.89 14.14
C ASN A 234 18.19 46.38 14.90
N ILE A 235 18.34 46.79 16.17
CA ILE A 235 19.46 46.40 17.03
C ILE A 235 19.52 44.87 17.21
N GLN A 236 18.37 44.20 17.34
CA GLN A 236 18.32 42.75 17.51
C GLN A 236 18.81 42.01 16.26
N THR A 237 18.52 42.55 15.07
CA THR A 237 19.06 42.07 13.80
C THR A 237 20.56 42.34 13.71
N ALA A 238 21.02 43.53 14.12
CA ALA A 238 22.45 43.85 14.15
C ALA A 238 23.27 42.86 15.00
N MET A 239 22.72 42.44 16.15
CA MET A 239 23.36 41.47 17.04
C MET A 239 23.38 40.02 16.52
N GLN A 240 22.75 39.74 15.38
CA GLN A 240 22.76 38.43 14.71
C GLN A 240 23.76 38.37 13.55
N ILE A 241 24.46 39.48 13.28
CA ILE A 241 25.44 39.58 12.19
C ILE A 241 26.77 38.96 12.61
N VAL A 242 27.33 38.16 11.71
CA VAL A 242 28.66 37.59 11.76
C VAL A 242 29.42 38.09 10.53
N GLY A 243 30.48 38.87 10.74
CA GLY A 243 31.26 39.46 9.64
C GLY A 243 32.03 38.41 8.83
N GLY A 244 32.48 37.34 9.47
CA GLY A 244 33.20 36.28 8.76
C GLY A 244 34.61 36.73 8.38
N THR A 245 35.01 36.52 7.13
CA THR A 245 36.33 36.93 6.62
C THR A 245 36.23 38.25 5.87
N GLY A 246 37.11 39.21 6.15
CA GLY A 246 37.15 40.48 5.44
C GLY A 246 37.17 41.66 6.39
N GLN A 247 36.89 42.87 5.88
CA GLN A 247 36.64 44.05 6.71
C GLN A 247 35.16 44.34 6.73
N ASP A 248 34.47 43.77 7.71
CA ASP A 248 33.03 43.84 7.84
C ASP A 248 32.60 45.04 8.67
N LYS A 249 31.50 45.65 8.21
CA LYS A 249 30.96 46.86 8.82
C LYS A 249 29.47 46.71 9.09
N VAL A 250 29.06 46.94 10.33
CA VAL A 250 27.64 47.02 10.72
C VAL A 250 27.23 48.47 10.88
N VAL A 251 26.23 48.91 10.13
CA VAL A 251 25.62 50.23 10.19
C VAL A 251 24.22 50.13 10.78
N VAL A 252 24.02 50.67 11.99
CA VAL A 252 22.72 50.72 12.67
C VAL A 252 22.08 52.10 12.49
N ILE A 253 21.03 52.18 11.66
CA ILE A 253 20.35 53.42 11.33
C ILE A 253 19.33 53.79 12.41
N GLY A 254 19.36 55.04 12.87
CA GLY A 254 18.31 55.61 13.71
C GLY A 254 18.33 55.15 15.18
N ALA A 255 19.35 54.39 15.59
CA ALA A 255 19.56 53.97 16.97
C ALA A 255 21.00 54.18 17.44
N THR A 256 21.20 54.17 18.75
CA THR A 256 22.51 54.21 19.42
C THR A 256 22.69 52.92 20.20
N LEU A 257 23.81 52.21 19.99
CA LEU A 257 24.12 50.96 20.67
C LEU A 257 24.72 51.23 22.06
N THR A 258 24.45 50.34 23.01
CA THR A 258 25.19 50.30 24.28
C THR A 258 26.57 49.68 24.08
N GLU A 259 27.47 49.86 25.05
CA GLU A 259 28.80 49.24 25.01
C GLU A 259 28.71 47.70 24.96
N ALA A 260 27.88 47.10 25.80
CA ALA A 260 27.64 45.65 25.78
C ALA A 260 27.08 45.15 24.43
N GLN A 261 26.22 45.93 23.77
CA GLN A 261 25.70 45.59 22.44
C GLN A 261 26.79 45.67 21.37
N ARG A 262 27.67 46.67 21.43
CA ARG A 262 28.83 46.76 20.52
C ARG A 262 29.80 45.61 20.74
N ASP A 263 30.10 45.26 21.99
CA ASP A 263 30.97 44.13 22.32
C ASP A 263 30.42 42.81 21.76
N GLN A 264 29.09 42.63 21.83
CA GLN A 264 28.44 41.46 21.24
C GLN A 264 28.60 41.43 19.72
N ILE A 265 28.37 42.54 19.02
CA ILE A 265 28.52 42.61 17.56
C ILE A 265 29.99 42.38 17.18
N PHE A 266 30.94 42.98 17.88
CA PHE A 266 32.37 42.76 17.67
C PHE A 266 32.80 41.31 17.93
N SER A 267 32.15 40.59 18.84
CA SER A 267 32.40 39.16 19.06
C SER A 267 31.99 38.27 17.88
N GLY A 268 31.17 38.80 16.96
CA GLY A 268 30.78 38.16 15.70
C GLY A 268 31.77 38.37 14.56
N SER A 269 33.04 38.68 14.83
CA SER A 269 34.05 39.00 13.81
C SER A 269 33.64 40.18 12.91
N VAL A 270 33.15 41.25 13.52
CA VAL A 270 32.93 42.54 12.86
C VAL A 270 34.08 43.47 13.23
N GLU A 271 34.61 44.21 12.27
CA GLU A 271 35.75 45.11 12.50
C GLU A 271 35.28 46.52 12.86
N THR A 272 34.22 46.99 12.21
CA THR A 272 33.72 48.36 12.35
C THR A 272 32.22 48.40 12.63
N ILE A 273 31.81 49.18 13.64
CA ILE A 273 30.40 49.46 13.91
C ILE A 273 30.15 50.95 13.73
N GLN A 274 29.07 51.32 13.04
CA GLN A 274 28.58 52.69 12.95
C GLN A 274 27.13 52.75 13.45
N ASP A 275 26.84 53.64 14.40
CA ASP A 275 25.49 53.93 14.88
C ASP A 275 25.24 55.45 14.90
N SER A 276 24.12 55.90 15.48
CA SER A 276 23.77 57.34 15.53
C SER A 276 24.71 58.18 16.40
N SER A 277 25.54 57.56 17.23
CA SER A 277 26.47 58.24 18.14
C SER A 277 27.91 58.31 17.62
N GLY A 278 28.30 57.44 16.69
CA GLY A 278 29.64 57.47 16.10
C GLY A 278 30.06 56.21 15.38
N THR A 279 31.37 56.09 15.14
CA THR A 279 32.03 54.90 14.55
C THR A 279 33.01 54.30 15.56
N TYR A 280 33.04 52.98 15.65
CA TYR A 280 33.81 52.20 16.62
C TYR A 280 34.60 51.10 15.90
N ALA A 281 35.82 50.82 16.38
CA ALA A 281 36.67 49.74 15.89
C ALA A 281 36.92 48.69 16.99
N ASN A 282 37.04 47.42 16.60
CA ASN A 282 37.22 46.29 17.52
C ASN A 282 38.64 46.26 18.14
N ASN A 283 38.74 46.43 19.47
CA ASN A 283 40.01 46.44 20.23
C ASN A 283 40.17 45.26 21.23
N LEU A 284 39.35 44.19 21.16
CA LEU A 284 39.32 43.12 22.17
C LEU A 284 40.48 42.10 22.08
N THR A 285 41.09 41.72 23.21
CA THR A 285 42.11 40.64 23.32
C THR A 285 41.50 39.24 23.13
N PHE A 286 42.11 38.37 22.31
CA PHE A 286 41.58 37.05 21.94
C PHE A 286 41.63 36.03 23.10
N LYS A 287 40.49 35.44 23.47
CA LYS A 287 40.38 34.47 24.59
C LYS A 287 40.95 33.09 24.20
N ALA A 288 41.68 32.44 25.12
CA ALA A 288 42.20 31.08 24.92
C ALA A 288 41.07 30.03 24.76
N PRO A 289 41.25 29.00 23.91
CA PRO A 289 40.32 27.89 23.83
C PRO A 289 40.16 27.12 25.14
N ALA A 290 39.05 26.39 25.29
CA ALA A 290 38.83 25.41 26.35
C ALA A 290 38.50 24.05 25.73
N LEU A 291 39.35 23.05 26.01
CA LEU A 291 39.17 21.67 25.58
C LEU A 291 38.28 20.91 26.58
N SER A 292 37.44 20.02 26.08
CA SER A 292 36.58 19.13 26.86
C SER A 292 37.06 17.68 26.78
N ALA A 293 36.44 16.77 27.53
CA ALA A 293 36.78 15.35 27.43
C ALA A 293 36.49 14.81 26.00
N PRO A 294 37.37 13.95 25.44
CA PRO A 294 37.13 13.28 24.18
C PRO A 294 35.83 12.47 24.19
N ILE A 295 35.20 12.38 23.03
CA ILE A 295 34.00 11.57 22.80
C ILE A 295 34.23 10.62 21.62
N LEU A 296 33.65 9.43 21.71
CA LEU A 296 33.58 8.48 20.60
C LEU A 296 32.19 8.59 19.96
N SER A 297 32.13 8.80 18.65
CA SER A 297 30.86 8.69 17.91
C SER A 297 30.58 7.22 17.59
N GLY A 298 29.45 6.70 18.04
CA GLY A 298 29.05 5.30 17.78
C GLY A 298 29.75 4.23 18.63
N THR A 299 29.34 2.98 18.43
CA THR A 299 29.82 1.80 19.18
C THR A 299 31.24 1.43 18.77
N GLY A 300 32.24 1.84 19.56
CA GLY A 300 33.57 1.22 19.64
C GLY A 300 34.54 1.36 18.46
N ASN A 301 34.07 1.72 17.25
CA ASN A 301 34.88 1.84 16.03
C ASN A 301 34.84 3.25 15.41
N GLY A 302 34.28 4.25 16.09
CA GLY A 302 34.25 5.62 15.60
C GLY A 302 35.61 6.31 15.76
N SER A 303 35.97 7.18 14.82
CA SER A 303 37.10 8.09 14.99
C SER A 303 36.89 8.92 16.26
N PRO A 304 37.76 8.81 17.27
CA PRO A 304 37.63 9.61 18.48
C PRO A 304 37.72 11.09 18.15
N THR A 305 36.89 11.90 18.78
CA THR A 305 36.88 13.34 18.57
C THR A 305 37.07 14.09 19.88
N LEU A 306 37.69 15.26 19.81
CA LEU A 306 37.94 16.14 20.95
C LEU A 306 37.09 17.41 20.81
N PRO A 307 36.04 17.59 21.62
CA PRO A 307 35.28 18.82 21.65
C PRO A 307 36.09 19.94 22.32
N GLY A 308 35.98 21.16 21.79
CA GLY A 308 36.53 22.36 22.38
C GLY A 308 35.60 23.56 22.20
N THR A 309 35.93 24.66 22.87
CA THR A 309 35.33 25.98 22.67
C THR A 309 36.42 27.04 22.47
N ALA A 310 36.18 28.04 21.65
CA ALA A 310 37.09 29.12 21.26
C ALA A 310 36.27 30.36 20.84
N PRO A 311 36.88 31.51 20.53
CA PRO A 311 36.15 32.62 19.91
C PRO A 311 35.44 32.19 18.61
N VAL A 312 34.23 32.69 18.40
CA VAL A 312 33.39 32.36 17.23
C VAL A 312 34.14 32.67 15.93
N GLY A 313 34.10 31.74 14.96
CA GLY A 313 34.69 31.91 13.64
C GLY A 313 36.23 31.83 13.59
N SER A 314 36.90 31.71 14.75
CA SER A 314 38.36 31.63 14.83
C SER A 314 38.90 30.29 14.31
N PHE A 315 40.13 30.29 13.79
CA PHE A 315 40.84 29.06 13.46
C PHE A 315 41.54 28.53 14.70
N VAL A 316 41.15 27.35 15.15
CA VAL A 316 41.68 26.70 16.36
C VAL A 316 42.63 25.60 15.96
N SER A 317 43.89 25.71 16.37
CA SER A 317 44.93 24.70 16.14
C SER A 317 45.16 23.87 17.41
N LEU A 318 45.07 22.55 17.28
CA LEU A 318 45.31 21.58 18.36
C LEU A 318 46.74 21.03 18.27
N TYR A 319 47.43 21.03 19.40
CA TYR A 319 48.82 20.58 19.52
C TYR A 319 48.96 19.47 20.56
N ASP A 320 49.85 18.51 20.28
CA ASP A 320 50.46 17.64 21.30
C ASP A 320 51.91 18.09 21.52
N GLY A 321 52.17 18.71 22.68
CA GLY A 321 53.41 19.45 22.88
C GLY A 321 53.59 20.57 21.84
N SER A 322 54.60 20.46 20.98
CA SER A 322 54.86 21.39 19.88
C SER A 322 54.37 20.91 18.51
N THR A 323 53.83 19.69 18.43
CA THR A 323 53.40 19.08 17.17
C THR A 323 51.96 19.46 16.88
N LEU A 324 51.69 20.08 15.73
CA LEU A 324 50.34 20.37 15.26
C LEU A 324 49.65 19.06 14.86
N ILE A 325 48.48 18.79 15.45
CA ILE A 325 47.64 17.65 15.08
C ILE A 325 46.70 18.07 13.96
N GLU A 326 45.93 19.14 14.19
CA GLU A 326 44.87 19.58 13.30
C GLU A 326 44.51 21.05 13.55
N THR A 327 44.02 21.74 12.52
CA THR A 327 43.40 23.06 12.64
C THR A 327 41.95 22.99 12.15
N VAL A 328 41.02 23.48 12.97
CA VAL A 328 39.58 23.52 12.67
C VAL A 328 39.02 24.91 12.94
N GLN A 329 38.01 25.32 12.19
CA GLN A 329 37.34 26.59 12.48
C GLN A 329 36.31 26.40 13.60
N ALA A 330 36.30 27.29 14.58
CA ALA A 330 35.30 27.32 15.64
C ALA A 330 33.96 27.78 15.06
N ASP A 331 32.90 27.05 15.38
CA ASP A 331 31.55 27.38 14.93
C ASP A 331 31.06 28.70 15.53
N ILE A 332 29.88 29.10 15.11
CA ILE A 332 29.14 30.30 15.52
C ILE A 332 28.82 30.41 17.03
N ARG A 333 29.16 29.38 17.81
CA ARG A 333 29.10 29.36 19.29
C ARG A 333 30.44 29.09 19.93
N GLY A 334 31.47 29.19 19.12
CA GLY A 334 32.83 28.94 19.52
C GLY A 334 33.17 27.46 19.59
N ARG A 335 32.28 26.52 19.27
CA ARG A 335 32.58 25.09 19.42
C ARG A 335 33.47 24.62 18.29
N CYS A 336 34.47 23.81 18.62
CA CYS A 336 35.34 23.15 17.67
C CYS A 336 35.38 21.64 17.98
N LEU A 337 35.66 20.82 16.97
CA LEU A 337 35.75 19.37 17.11
C LEU A 337 36.98 18.89 16.33
N PHE A 338 37.93 18.27 17.04
CA PHE A 338 39.16 17.74 16.44
C PHE A 338 39.10 16.23 16.30
N ASN A 339 39.75 15.67 15.28
CA ASN A 339 39.91 14.25 15.07
C ASN A 339 41.17 13.74 15.81
N LEU A 340 40.98 12.81 16.74
CA LEU A 340 42.05 12.20 17.53
C LEU A 340 42.55 10.85 16.97
N SER A 341 42.02 10.38 15.83
CA SER A 341 42.49 9.13 15.19
C SER A 341 43.98 9.15 14.82
N LEU A 342 44.60 10.33 14.79
CA LEU A 342 46.01 10.52 14.44
C LEU A 342 46.96 10.47 15.64
N LEU A 343 46.46 10.31 16.88
CA LEU A 343 47.30 10.23 18.07
C LEU A 343 48.06 8.88 18.12
N PRO A 344 49.41 8.88 18.16
CA PRO A 344 50.20 7.67 18.39
C PRO A 344 49.94 7.10 19.79
N ALA A 345 50.06 5.78 20.00
CA ALA A 345 49.88 5.17 21.32
C ALA A 345 50.80 5.80 22.40
N GLY A 346 50.22 6.23 23.52
CA GLY A 346 50.96 6.85 24.62
C GLY A 346 50.20 7.90 25.42
N ASP A 347 50.93 8.58 26.30
CA ASP A 347 50.44 9.75 27.04
C ASP A 347 50.63 11.02 26.20
N HIS A 348 49.62 11.87 26.17
CA HIS A 348 49.58 13.15 25.44
C HIS A 348 49.13 14.29 26.34
N GLN A 349 49.65 15.49 26.04
CA GLN A 349 49.25 16.73 26.71
C GLN A 349 48.75 17.71 25.65
N LEU A 350 47.45 17.68 25.42
CA LEU A 350 46.83 18.43 24.33
C LEU A 350 46.58 19.87 24.73
N THR A 351 46.95 20.81 23.86
CA THR A 351 46.66 22.25 24.01
C THR A 351 46.08 22.81 22.73
N ALA A 352 45.28 23.87 22.83
CA ALA A 352 44.70 24.53 21.67
C ALA A 352 44.96 26.05 21.68
N VAL A 353 45.16 26.62 20.49
CA VAL A 353 45.35 28.06 20.26
C VAL A 353 44.35 28.52 19.21
N ALA A 354 43.64 29.62 19.46
CA ALA A 354 42.75 30.23 18.48
C ALA A 354 43.44 31.43 17.82
N ALA A 355 43.25 31.59 16.51
CA ALA A 355 43.76 32.71 15.75
C ALA A 355 42.70 33.27 14.78
N THR A 356 42.89 34.51 14.35
CA THR A 356 42.17 35.11 13.22
C THR A 356 42.52 34.41 11.90
N SER A 357 41.69 34.60 10.87
CA SER A 357 41.86 33.98 9.55
C SER A 357 43.16 34.38 8.85
N ASP A 358 43.63 35.60 9.08
CA ASP A 358 44.92 36.14 8.62
C ASP A 358 46.12 35.70 9.48
N GLN A 359 45.88 34.97 10.58
CA GLN A 359 46.85 34.57 11.60
C GLN A 359 47.62 35.74 12.27
N GLU A 360 47.22 36.99 12.06
CA GLU A 360 47.93 38.15 12.60
C GLU A 360 47.66 38.34 14.11
N ARG A 361 46.62 37.69 14.65
CA ARG A 361 46.24 37.76 16.07
C ARG A 361 45.92 36.37 16.63
N ALA A 362 46.63 35.95 17.68
CA ALA A 362 46.44 34.66 18.35
C ALA A 362 46.11 34.81 19.85
N SER A 363 45.35 33.85 20.39
CA SER A 363 45.11 33.72 21.82
C SER A 363 46.31 33.12 22.55
N PRO A 364 46.37 33.22 23.89
CA PRO A 364 47.19 32.29 24.69
C PRO A 364 46.75 30.82 24.47
N PRO A 365 47.64 29.84 24.70
CA PRO A 365 47.25 28.43 24.71
C PRO A 365 46.22 28.09 25.79
N SER A 366 45.38 27.09 25.52
CA SER A 366 44.47 26.51 26.50
C SER A 366 45.22 25.85 27.67
N SER A 367 44.50 25.57 28.76
CA SER A 367 45.00 24.60 29.76
C SER A 367 45.25 23.24 29.10
N PRO A 368 46.31 22.50 29.51
CA PRO A 368 46.62 21.20 28.92
C PRO A 368 45.59 20.15 29.34
N LEU A 369 45.14 19.34 28.38
CA LEU A 369 44.29 18.17 28.60
C LEU A 369 45.13 16.90 28.54
N SER A 370 45.11 16.12 29.63
CA SER A 370 45.81 14.84 29.69
C SER A 370 45.00 13.72 29.05
N VAL A 371 45.63 13.03 28.10
CA VAL A 371 45.00 12.00 27.29
C VAL A 371 45.94 10.80 27.17
N PHE A 372 45.40 9.59 27.29
CA PHE A 372 46.12 8.36 26.96
C PHE A 372 45.44 7.67 25.79
N SER A 373 46.22 7.33 24.77
CA SER A 373 45.77 6.51 23.64
C SER A 373 46.46 5.14 23.70
N GLY A 374 45.71 4.06 23.53
CA GLY A 374 46.27 2.71 23.54
C GLY A 374 45.22 1.63 23.28
N THR A 375 45.63 0.38 23.25
CA THR A 375 44.71 -0.77 23.13
C THR A 375 43.99 -1.02 24.47
N GLY A 376 42.89 -1.77 24.44
CA GLY A 376 42.18 -2.14 25.68
C GLY A 376 43.07 -2.90 26.66
N ALA A 377 43.95 -3.78 26.16
CA ALA A 377 44.91 -4.52 26.98
C ALA A 377 45.94 -3.60 27.66
N GLU A 378 46.46 -2.60 26.96
CA GLU A 378 47.38 -1.60 27.53
C GLU A 378 46.72 -0.75 28.61
N ILE A 379 45.46 -0.38 28.42
CA ILE A 379 44.68 0.34 29.43
C ILE A 379 44.51 -0.53 30.68
N VAL A 380 44.13 -1.80 30.52
CA VAL A 380 43.99 -2.74 31.64
C VAL A 380 45.30 -2.88 32.43
N ALA A 381 46.43 -3.00 31.73
CA ALA A 381 47.75 -3.11 32.36
C ALA A 381 48.15 -1.87 33.18
N LYS A 382 47.64 -0.69 32.81
CA LYS A 382 47.99 0.61 33.43
C LYS A 382 46.93 1.17 34.38
N LEU A 383 45.87 0.43 34.71
CA LEU A 383 44.79 0.93 35.57
C LEU A 383 45.29 1.47 36.92
N ALA A 384 46.24 0.77 37.55
CA ALA A 384 46.83 1.20 38.82
C ALA A 384 47.66 2.49 38.67
N ASP A 385 48.42 2.61 37.58
CA ASP A 385 49.24 3.78 37.27
C ASP A 385 48.36 5.01 37.02
N PHE A 386 47.26 4.85 36.28
CA PHE A 386 46.30 5.93 36.06
C PHE A 386 45.62 6.36 37.36
N ALA A 387 45.23 5.41 38.21
CA ALA A 387 44.58 5.69 39.49
C ALA A 387 45.50 6.46 40.47
N ALA A 388 46.82 6.33 40.33
CA ALA A 388 47.81 7.04 41.14
C ALA A 388 48.05 8.49 40.68
N ARG A 389 47.57 8.90 39.51
CA ARG A 389 47.77 10.26 38.98
C ARG A 389 46.90 11.28 39.72
N SER A 390 47.44 12.48 39.95
CA SER A 390 46.71 13.60 40.56
C SER A 390 45.57 14.12 39.68
N VAL A 391 45.66 13.92 38.37
CA VAL A 391 44.60 14.19 37.37
C VAL A 391 44.45 12.95 36.50
N LEU A 392 43.24 12.39 36.45
CA LEU A 392 42.96 11.23 35.60
C LEU A 392 42.95 11.64 34.13
N PRO A 393 43.71 10.94 33.25
CA PRO A 393 43.67 11.19 31.82
C PRO A 393 42.34 10.73 31.23
N ALA A 394 41.93 11.33 30.11
CA ALA A 394 40.93 10.72 29.25
C ALA A 394 41.56 9.49 28.55
N LEU A 395 40.82 8.38 28.45
CA LEU A 395 41.34 7.14 27.89
C LEU A 395 40.67 6.85 26.54
N LEU A 396 41.47 6.67 25.50
CA LEU A 396 41.01 6.30 24.17
C LEU A 396 41.50 4.89 23.81
N ILE A 397 40.55 4.07 23.38
CA ILE A 397 40.83 2.74 22.83
C ILE A 397 41.09 2.90 21.34
N THR A 398 42.26 2.47 20.89
CA THR A 398 42.72 2.60 19.50
C THR A 398 42.37 1.40 18.63
N GLU A 399 42.09 0.25 19.24
CA GLU A 399 41.73 -0.99 18.55
C GLU A 399 40.56 -1.68 19.25
N GLY A 400 39.44 -1.84 18.53
CA GLY A 400 38.20 -2.39 19.07
C GLY A 400 37.67 -1.60 20.26
N SER A 401 36.90 -2.27 21.12
CA SER A 401 36.27 -1.64 22.30
C SER A 401 36.34 -2.52 23.54
N ASP A 402 37.18 -3.55 23.53
CA ASP A 402 37.19 -4.59 24.55
C ASP A 402 38.38 -4.44 25.48
N LEU A 403 38.11 -4.51 26.79
CA LEU A 403 39.13 -4.54 27.84
C LEU A 403 39.28 -5.98 28.34
N PRO A 404 40.37 -6.67 27.96
CA PRO A 404 40.56 -8.06 28.32
C PRO A 404 41.12 -8.21 29.75
N PHE A 405 40.54 -9.12 30.52
CA PHE A 405 41.00 -9.51 31.85
C PHE A 405 41.32 -11.00 31.90
N ALA A 406 42.39 -11.36 32.60
CA ALA A 406 42.82 -12.76 32.72
C ALA A 406 41.81 -13.66 33.45
N THR A 407 41.05 -13.10 34.40
CA THR A 407 40.03 -13.84 35.16
C THR A 407 38.85 -12.94 35.51
N LYS A 408 37.69 -13.54 35.79
CA LYS A 408 36.53 -12.79 36.30
C LYS A 408 36.82 -12.08 37.63
N ALA A 409 37.64 -12.69 38.49
CA ALA A 409 38.07 -12.07 39.74
C ALA A 409 38.92 -10.82 39.50
N ALA A 410 39.82 -10.84 38.50
CA ALA A 410 40.62 -9.67 38.12
C ALA A 410 39.75 -8.54 37.54
N LEU A 411 38.77 -8.89 36.71
CA LEU A 411 37.78 -7.95 36.19
C LEU A 411 36.99 -7.29 37.33
N ASP A 412 36.44 -8.08 38.25
CA ASP A 412 35.65 -7.57 39.37
C ASP A 412 36.48 -6.70 40.33
N ALA A 413 37.71 -7.12 40.61
CA ALA A 413 38.65 -6.32 41.39
C ALA A 413 38.97 -4.98 40.70
N ALA A 414 39.24 -4.99 39.39
CA ALA A 414 39.52 -3.79 38.63
C ALA A 414 38.33 -2.82 38.63
N ARG A 415 37.10 -3.32 38.49
CA ARG A 415 35.89 -2.48 38.58
C ARG A 415 35.71 -1.87 39.96
N ALA A 416 35.95 -2.64 41.02
CA ALA A 416 35.83 -2.16 42.39
C ALA A 416 36.90 -1.12 42.74
N SER A 417 38.15 -1.34 42.31
CA SER A 417 39.30 -0.50 42.68
C SER A 417 39.52 0.69 41.72
N TYR A 418 39.15 0.56 40.44
CA TYR A 418 39.49 1.53 39.39
C TYR A 418 38.27 2.04 38.62
N GLY A 419 37.05 1.94 39.19
CA GLY A 419 35.82 2.41 38.54
C GLY A 419 35.88 3.89 38.08
N ALA A 420 36.57 4.76 38.82
CA ALA A 420 36.79 6.15 38.42
C ALA A 420 37.69 6.31 37.18
N VAL A 421 38.68 5.42 37.00
CA VAL A 421 39.55 5.38 35.82
C VAL A 421 38.78 4.81 34.63
N LEU A 422 38.05 3.72 34.82
CA LEU A 422 37.22 3.11 33.78
C LEU A 422 36.14 4.08 33.28
N GLY A 423 35.59 4.93 34.16
CA GLY A 423 34.67 6.01 33.79
C GLY A 423 35.30 7.14 32.95
N LYS A 424 36.61 7.13 32.70
CA LYS A 424 37.31 8.07 31.79
C LYS A 424 37.53 7.52 30.38
N ILE A 425 37.12 6.27 30.12
CA ILE A 425 37.15 5.70 28.77
C ILE A 425 36.10 6.40 27.93
N ALA A 426 36.53 6.93 26.78
CA ALA A 426 35.63 7.58 25.84
C ALA A 426 34.79 6.52 25.09
N GLY A 427 33.46 6.70 25.10
CA GLY A 427 32.52 5.85 24.35
C GLY A 427 32.08 4.58 25.10
N THR A 428 31.40 3.69 24.37
CA THR A 428 30.98 2.38 24.90
C THR A 428 32.12 1.37 24.79
N TYR A 429 32.39 0.64 25.85
CA TYR A 429 33.37 -0.45 25.88
C TYR A 429 32.76 -1.72 26.45
N THR A 430 33.40 -2.86 26.21
CA THR A 430 33.11 -4.14 26.84
C THR A 430 34.27 -4.57 27.72
N LEU A 431 33.96 -5.44 28.66
CA LEU A 431 34.95 -6.12 29.48
C LEU A 431 34.93 -7.60 29.10
N SER A 432 36.06 -8.22 28.83
CA SER A 432 36.09 -9.65 28.50
C SER A 432 36.96 -10.46 29.44
N VAL A 433 36.64 -11.75 29.51
CA VAL A 433 37.47 -12.78 30.12
C VAL A 433 37.57 -13.92 29.13
N VAL A 434 38.81 -14.28 28.79
CA VAL A 434 39.11 -15.40 27.90
C VAL A 434 39.65 -16.55 28.74
N THR A 435 39.05 -17.72 28.62
CA THR A 435 39.52 -18.96 29.25
C THR A 435 39.74 -20.03 28.20
N THR A 436 40.91 -20.66 28.21
CA THR A 436 41.27 -21.74 27.29
C THR A 436 41.40 -23.06 28.04
N ASP A 437 40.80 -24.13 27.52
CA ASP A 437 40.96 -25.49 28.02
C ASP A 437 41.27 -26.46 26.87
N ALA A 438 41.24 -27.78 27.14
CA ALA A 438 41.54 -28.80 26.13
C ALA A 438 40.49 -28.89 25.00
N SER A 439 39.28 -28.34 25.21
CA SER A 439 38.19 -28.36 24.24
C SER A 439 38.21 -27.16 23.29
N GLY A 440 38.72 -26.02 23.76
CA GLY A 440 38.77 -24.79 22.98
C GLY A 440 38.95 -23.54 23.84
N GLU A 441 38.56 -22.40 23.26
CA GLU A 441 38.62 -21.09 23.89
C GLU A 441 37.21 -20.55 24.17
N THR A 442 36.97 -20.03 25.37
CA THR A 442 35.73 -19.36 25.75
C THR A 442 35.99 -17.89 26.03
N SER A 443 35.43 -17.01 25.22
CA SER A 443 35.38 -15.57 25.44
C SER A 443 34.05 -15.17 26.09
N THR A 444 34.10 -14.71 27.33
CA THR A 444 32.94 -14.19 28.06
C THR A 444 32.99 -12.67 28.11
N VAL A 445 31.96 -12.01 27.60
CA VAL A 445 31.90 -10.56 27.43
C VAL A 445 30.81 -9.97 28.31
N TYR A 446 31.18 -8.91 29.03
CA TYR A 446 30.36 -8.16 29.95
C TYR A 446 30.25 -6.70 29.51
N GLY A 447 29.15 -6.05 29.90
CA GLY A 447 29.04 -4.60 29.80
C GLY A 447 29.95 -3.87 30.80
N PRO A 448 30.05 -2.53 30.72
CA PRO A 448 30.73 -1.70 31.72
C PRO A 448 30.20 -1.87 33.15
N ASP A 449 28.90 -2.18 33.25
CA ASP A 449 28.17 -2.54 34.46
C ASP A 449 28.49 -3.96 34.98
N GLY A 450 29.32 -4.71 34.25
CA GLY A 450 29.73 -6.08 34.52
C GLY A 450 28.60 -7.10 34.39
N ILE A 451 27.50 -6.71 33.74
CA ILE A 451 26.42 -7.62 33.41
C ILE A 451 26.83 -8.44 32.19
N LEU A 452 26.53 -9.74 32.21
CA LEU A 452 26.86 -10.65 31.12
C LEU A 452 26.06 -10.27 29.86
N GLN A 453 26.75 -10.12 28.73
CA GLN A 453 26.11 -9.81 27.45
C GLN A 453 26.25 -10.92 26.43
N LYS A 454 27.44 -11.55 26.36
CA LYS A 454 27.77 -12.51 25.31
C LYS A 454 28.76 -13.56 25.81
N VAL A 455 28.59 -14.81 25.40
CA VAL A 455 29.58 -15.88 25.56
C VAL A 455 29.87 -16.45 24.18
N VAL A 456 31.14 -16.58 23.83
CA VAL A 456 31.61 -17.20 22.59
C VAL A 456 32.51 -18.36 22.94
N PHE A 457 32.24 -19.54 22.41
CA PHE A 457 33.11 -20.71 22.50
C PHE A 457 33.60 -21.06 21.09
N GLU A 458 34.91 -21.17 20.94
CA GLU A 458 35.60 -21.62 19.73
C GLU A 458 36.27 -22.96 20.03
N GLY A 459 35.72 -24.03 19.46
CA GLY A 459 36.22 -25.39 19.62
C GLY A 459 37.48 -25.64 18.80
N THR A 460 38.33 -26.54 19.29
CA THR A 460 39.53 -26.99 18.55
C THR A 460 39.23 -27.71 17.23
N ASP A 461 37.99 -28.18 17.06
CA ASP A 461 37.44 -28.76 15.84
C ASP A 461 36.92 -27.71 14.84
N GLY A 462 36.99 -26.42 15.17
CA GLY A 462 36.47 -25.31 14.37
C GLY A 462 34.98 -25.02 14.62
N SER A 463 34.32 -25.69 15.58
CA SER A 463 32.97 -25.34 15.99
C SER A 463 32.93 -23.96 16.67
N LEU A 464 31.86 -23.20 16.45
CA LEU A 464 31.67 -21.87 17.02
C LEU A 464 30.29 -21.78 17.66
N LYS A 465 30.24 -21.46 18.96
CA LYS A 465 28.99 -21.27 19.70
C LYS A 465 28.94 -19.87 20.28
N THR A 466 27.90 -19.11 19.94
CA THR A 466 27.67 -17.77 20.48
C THR A 466 26.35 -17.72 21.22
N ASP A 467 26.38 -17.43 22.51
CA ASP A 467 25.20 -17.15 23.34
C ASP A 467 25.10 -15.64 23.61
N ARG A 468 23.89 -15.06 23.52
CA ARG A 468 23.62 -13.66 23.89
C ARG A 468 22.63 -13.59 25.04
N TYR A 469 22.79 -12.59 25.90
CA TYR A 469 22.04 -12.46 27.15
C TYR A 469 21.43 -11.06 27.31
N ALA A 470 20.27 -11.02 27.94
CA ALA A 470 19.62 -9.81 28.42
C ALA A 470 20.27 -9.35 29.75
N PRO A 471 20.06 -8.09 30.16
CA PRO A 471 20.63 -7.57 31.40
C PRO A 471 20.22 -8.32 32.68
N ASP A 472 19.09 -9.03 32.66
CA ASP A 472 18.61 -9.86 33.76
C ASP A 472 19.24 -11.28 33.78
N GLY A 473 20.12 -11.59 32.83
CA GLY A 473 20.75 -12.90 32.66
C GLY A 473 19.92 -13.89 31.81
N THR A 474 18.76 -13.50 31.30
CA THR A 474 17.97 -14.33 30.38
C THR A 474 18.73 -14.52 29.06
N LYS A 475 18.89 -15.77 28.60
CA LYS A 475 19.48 -16.03 27.28
C LYS A 475 18.51 -15.60 26.18
N LEU A 476 18.97 -14.71 25.29
CA LEU A 476 18.19 -14.15 24.18
C LEU A 476 18.29 -15.03 22.95
N SER A 477 19.51 -15.42 22.58
CA SER A 477 19.77 -16.26 21.41
C SER A 477 21.00 -17.13 21.60
N GLN A 478 21.08 -18.19 20.80
CA GLN A 478 22.24 -19.04 20.60
C GLN A 478 22.43 -19.26 19.11
N THR A 479 23.66 -19.14 18.63
CA THR A 479 24.08 -19.58 17.31
C THR A 479 25.17 -20.63 17.49
N TYR A 480 25.02 -21.78 16.84
CA TYR A 480 25.99 -22.87 16.90
C TYR A 480 26.36 -23.32 15.48
N ILE A 481 27.63 -23.17 15.12
CA ILE A 481 28.19 -23.58 13.85
C ILE A 481 29.08 -24.78 14.10
N HIS A 482 28.78 -25.92 13.46
CA HIS A 482 29.53 -27.16 13.62
C HIS A 482 29.38 -28.01 12.35
N ASP A 483 30.43 -28.71 11.92
CA ASP A 483 30.38 -29.60 10.74
C ASP A 483 29.78 -28.96 9.46
N GLY A 484 29.93 -27.63 9.30
CA GLY A 484 29.33 -26.85 8.21
C GLY A 484 27.82 -26.62 8.35
N VAL A 485 27.19 -27.01 9.45
CA VAL A 485 25.79 -26.71 9.79
C VAL A 485 25.75 -25.49 10.71
N ARG A 486 24.76 -24.62 10.51
CA ARG A 486 24.46 -23.51 11.42
C ARG A 486 23.10 -23.70 12.06
N GLU A 487 23.06 -23.76 13.38
CA GLU A 487 21.84 -23.79 14.19
C GLU A 487 21.64 -22.44 14.86
N GLU A 488 20.43 -21.91 14.78
CA GLU A 488 20.01 -20.67 15.43
C GLU A 488 18.84 -20.94 16.35
N HIS A 489 18.97 -20.57 17.61
CA HIS A 489 17.91 -20.62 18.61
C HIS A 489 17.65 -19.21 19.14
N ASN A 490 16.47 -18.67 18.87
CA ASN A 490 16.02 -17.39 19.38
C ASN A 490 14.99 -17.65 20.48
N TYR A 491 15.35 -17.40 21.74
CA TYR A 491 14.52 -17.71 22.91
C TYR A 491 13.58 -16.57 23.30
N VAL A 492 13.90 -15.33 22.87
CA VAL A 492 13.06 -14.16 23.10
C VAL A 492 12.87 -13.44 21.76
N VAL A 493 11.62 -13.37 21.30
CA VAL A 493 11.27 -12.71 20.04
C VAL A 493 10.25 -11.60 20.32
N THR A 494 10.72 -10.37 20.48
CA THR A 494 9.87 -9.21 20.81
C THR A 494 9.05 -8.75 19.61
N GLY A 495 7.78 -8.41 19.82
CA GLY A 495 6.90 -7.85 18.78
C GLY A 495 6.42 -8.85 17.73
N LYS A 496 6.62 -10.16 17.95
CA LYS A 496 6.12 -11.24 17.09
C LYS A 496 5.06 -12.06 17.82
N PRO A 497 4.16 -12.75 17.08
CA PRO A 497 3.13 -13.58 17.69
C PRO A 497 3.67 -14.89 18.29
N TYR A 498 4.93 -15.26 18.01
CA TYR A 498 5.61 -16.43 18.55
C TYR A 498 6.71 -16.01 19.53
N ALA A 499 7.00 -16.87 20.51
CA ALA A 499 7.97 -16.60 21.58
C ALA A 499 9.36 -17.15 21.29
N ARG A 500 9.46 -18.27 20.56
CA ARG A 500 10.73 -18.93 20.24
C ARG A 500 10.79 -19.32 18.77
N GLN A 501 11.99 -19.28 18.20
CA GLN A 501 12.29 -19.77 16.86
C GLN A 501 13.58 -20.56 16.86
N ASP A 502 13.57 -21.73 16.23
CA ASP A 502 14.75 -22.51 15.91
C ASP A 502 14.88 -22.64 14.40
N ALA A 503 16.10 -22.50 13.88
CA ALA A 503 16.38 -22.68 12.47
C ALA A 503 17.70 -23.41 12.27
N VAL A 504 17.74 -24.28 11.26
CA VAL A 504 18.94 -25.02 10.88
C VAL A 504 19.26 -24.71 9.43
N TYR A 505 20.51 -24.39 9.14
CA TYR A 505 21.02 -24.04 7.82
C TYR A 505 22.17 -24.96 7.42
N ASP A 506 22.29 -25.21 6.12
CA ASP A 506 23.42 -25.95 5.55
C ASP A 506 24.68 -25.06 5.43
N ALA A 507 25.76 -25.65 4.92
CA ALA A 507 27.07 -24.99 4.75
C ALA A 507 27.07 -23.84 3.73
N LYS A 508 25.98 -23.65 2.98
CA LYS A 508 25.78 -22.56 2.03
C LYS A 508 24.77 -21.53 2.53
N ASP A 509 24.46 -21.56 3.83
CA ASP A 509 23.45 -20.74 4.50
C ASP A 509 22.02 -20.94 3.94
N LYS A 510 21.73 -22.11 3.35
CA LYS A 510 20.38 -22.45 2.91
C LYS A 510 19.61 -23.10 4.07
N LEU A 511 18.40 -22.62 4.32
CA LEU A 511 17.51 -23.17 5.34
C LEU A 511 17.21 -24.65 5.07
N ILE A 512 17.38 -25.49 6.10
CA ILE A 512 17.01 -26.91 6.13
C ILE A 512 15.69 -27.08 6.87
N SER A 513 15.58 -26.49 8.05
CA SER A 513 14.36 -26.53 8.86
C SER A 513 14.17 -25.28 9.70
N MET A 514 12.91 -24.96 10.02
CA MET A 514 12.57 -23.90 10.96
C MET A 514 11.36 -24.32 11.79
N GLU A 515 11.45 -24.13 13.09
CA GLU A 515 10.35 -24.31 14.04
C GLU A 515 10.08 -23.00 14.78
N ARG A 516 8.80 -22.69 15.01
CA ARG A 516 8.38 -21.57 15.86
C ARG A 516 7.37 -22.05 16.86
N THR A 517 7.46 -21.57 18.09
CA THR A 517 6.49 -21.87 19.16
C THR A 517 5.91 -20.61 19.78
N TYR A 518 4.64 -20.71 20.14
CA TYR A 518 3.91 -19.70 20.90
C TYR A 518 4.41 -19.62 22.35
N ALA A 519 4.02 -18.55 23.06
CA ALA A 519 4.38 -18.35 24.46
C ALA A 519 3.84 -19.45 25.40
N ASP A 520 2.74 -20.12 25.01
CA ASP A 520 2.18 -21.27 25.73
C ASP A 520 2.87 -22.60 25.38
N GLY A 521 3.93 -22.56 24.57
CA GLY A 521 4.72 -23.72 24.14
C GLY A 521 4.12 -24.49 22.95
N LYS A 522 2.95 -24.11 22.44
CA LYS A 522 2.36 -24.77 21.27
C LYS A 522 3.14 -24.45 19.99
N PRO A 523 3.15 -25.35 18.99
CA PRO A 523 3.74 -25.06 17.69
C PRO A 523 2.98 -23.92 17.01
N ALA A 524 3.72 -23.05 16.31
CA ALA A 524 3.19 -21.97 15.47
C ALA A 524 3.57 -22.19 14.00
N LEU A 525 4.77 -22.72 13.75
CA LEU A 525 5.25 -23.05 12.41
C LEU A 525 6.25 -24.19 12.47
N ASN A 526 6.21 -25.04 11.45
CA ASN A 526 7.24 -26.02 11.13
C ASN A 526 7.47 -25.97 9.62
N GLN A 527 8.69 -25.67 9.20
CA GLN A 527 9.10 -25.65 7.80
C GLN A 527 10.27 -26.61 7.61
N VAL A 528 10.18 -27.43 6.58
CA VAL A 528 11.25 -28.35 6.16
C VAL A 528 11.53 -28.12 4.68
N VAL A 529 12.81 -27.92 4.35
CA VAL A 529 13.32 -27.80 2.99
C VAL A 529 14.06 -29.08 2.65
N ARG A 530 13.59 -29.82 1.65
CA ARG A 530 14.21 -31.06 1.20
C ARG A 530 15.47 -30.76 0.38
N PRO A 531 16.40 -31.72 0.23
CA PRO A 531 17.62 -31.54 -0.57
C PRO A 531 17.36 -31.13 -2.02
N ASP A 532 16.25 -31.57 -2.61
CA ASP A 532 15.84 -31.19 -3.97
C ASP A 532 15.33 -29.74 -4.10
N GLY A 533 15.14 -29.04 -2.97
CA GLY A 533 14.61 -27.68 -2.91
C GLY A 533 13.10 -27.57 -2.71
N SER A 534 12.36 -28.68 -2.77
CA SER A 534 10.94 -28.71 -2.41
C SER A 534 10.74 -28.44 -0.91
N GLN A 535 9.60 -27.88 -0.54
CA GLN A 535 9.36 -27.44 0.84
C GLN A 535 8.02 -27.96 1.36
N ALA A 536 7.98 -28.26 2.66
CA ALA A 536 6.76 -28.52 3.40
C ALA A 536 6.67 -27.51 4.54
N VAL A 537 5.55 -26.81 4.65
CA VAL A 537 5.30 -25.81 5.69
C VAL A 537 4.00 -26.16 6.39
N THR A 538 4.04 -26.33 7.71
CA THR A 538 2.85 -26.46 8.54
C THR A 538 2.76 -25.23 9.43
N GLN A 539 1.59 -24.60 9.45
CA GLN A 539 1.29 -23.43 10.26
C GLN A 539 0.15 -23.76 11.21
N TRP A 540 0.23 -23.27 12.42
CA TRP A 540 -0.82 -23.40 13.41
C TRP A 540 -1.27 -22.01 13.84
N THR A 541 -2.57 -21.83 14.00
CA THR A 541 -3.14 -20.68 14.71
C THR A 541 -3.18 -20.98 16.21
N SER A 542 -3.36 -19.94 17.03
CA SER A 542 -3.39 -20.07 18.49
C SER A 542 -4.55 -20.94 19.01
N ASP A 543 -5.62 -21.11 18.22
CA ASP A 543 -6.75 -22.00 18.51
C ASP A 543 -6.46 -23.48 18.19
N GLY A 544 -5.30 -23.78 17.57
CA GLY A 544 -4.88 -25.13 17.18
C GLY A 544 -5.25 -25.54 15.76
N THR A 545 -5.93 -24.69 14.98
CA THR A 545 -6.20 -24.96 13.55
C THR A 545 -4.88 -25.05 12.79
N LYS A 546 -4.73 -26.10 11.97
CA LYS A 546 -3.50 -26.44 11.26
C LYS A 546 -3.68 -26.22 9.76
N THR A 547 -2.71 -25.57 9.11
CA THR A 547 -2.63 -25.45 7.65
C THR A 547 -1.30 -26.02 7.16
N SER A 548 -1.35 -27.05 6.32
CA SER A 548 -0.20 -27.69 5.69
C SER A 548 -0.09 -27.22 4.24
N LEU A 549 1.11 -26.83 3.84
CA LEU A 549 1.45 -26.29 2.52
C LEU A 549 2.62 -27.09 1.96
N ALA A 550 2.55 -27.45 0.68
CA ALA A 550 3.67 -28.06 -0.04
C ALA A 550 4.07 -27.20 -1.24
N PHE A 551 5.37 -27.04 -1.43
CA PHE A 551 5.96 -26.28 -2.53
C PHE A 551 6.90 -27.16 -3.34
N ASP A 552 6.85 -27.02 -4.67
CA ASP A 552 7.78 -27.67 -5.58
C ASP A 552 9.19 -27.02 -5.55
N THR A 553 10.11 -27.56 -6.35
CA THR A 553 11.50 -27.06 -6.45
C THR A 553 11.61 -25.67 -7.08
N ALA A 554 10.57 -25.18 -7.75
CA ALA A 554 10.47 -23.82 -8.29
C ALA A 554 9.78 -22.85 -7.32
N GLY A 555 9.41 -23.30 -6.12
CA GLY A 555 8.72 -22.51 -5.10
C GLY A 555 7.23 -22.32 -5.37
N ARG A 556 6.62 -23.10 -6.28
CA ARG A 556 5.18 -23.03 -6.56
C ARG A 556 4.42 -23.88 -5.54
N LEU A 557 3.32 -23.35 -5.04
CA LEU A 557 2.43 -24.05 -4.12
C LEU A 557 1.68 -25.17 -4.86
N THR A 558 1.87 -26.41 -4.43
CA THR A 558 1.25 -27.60 -5.04
C THR A 558 0.09 -28.15 -4.23
N THR A 559 0.10 -27.97 -2.90
CA THR A 559 -0.90 -28.54 -2.01
C THR A 559 -1.21 -27.61 -0.85
N ILE A 560 -2.48 -27.51 -0.48
CA ILE A 560 -2.97 -26.88 0.74
C ILE A 560 -3.91 -27.85 1.44
N GLU A 561 -3.69 -28.11 2.72
CA GLU A 561 -4.65 -28.84 3.56
C GLU A 561 -4.89 -28.07 4.85
N THR A 562 -6.14 -27.85 5.23
CA THR A 562 -6.50 -27.23 6.50
C THR A 562 -7.29 -28.21 7.36
N GLU A 563 -6.96 -28.26 8.65
CA GLU A 563 -7.57 -29.13 9.66
C GLU A 563 -7.94 -28.31 10.90
N THR A 564 -9.08 -28.61 11.52
CA THR A 564 -9.44 -28.04 12.83
C THR A 564 -8.46 -28.50 13.91
N ALA A 565 -8.52 -27.89 15.10
CA ALA A 565 -7.75 -28.33 16.26
C ALA A 565 -8.00 -29.81 16.67
N GLN A 566 -9.12 -30.39 16.26
CA GLN A 566 -9.46 -31.81 16.47
C GLN A 566 -8.97 -32.73 15.35
N GLY A 567 -8.26 -32.20 14.34
CA GLY A 567 -7.79 -32.95 13.19
C GLY A 567 -8.86 -33.19 12.11
N VAL A 568 -9.97 -32.46 12.13
CA VAL A 568 -11.01 -32.58 11.08
C VAL A 568 -10.60 -31.73 9.89
N ARG A 569 -10.37 -32.36 8.74
CA ARG A 569 -10.07 -31.66 7.48
C ARG A 569 -11.22 -30.71 7.11
N THR A 570 -10.90 -29.49 6.72
CA THR A 570 -11.84 -28.44 6.25
C THR A 570 -11.57 -27.99 4.82
N LEU A 571 -10.33 -28.14 4.36
CA LEU A 571 -9.89 -27.80 3.01
C LEU A 571 -8.87 -28.82 2.51
N SER A 572 -8.96 -29.21 1.24
CA SER A 572 -7.89 -29.87 0.49
C SER A 572 -7.83 -29.24 -0.89
N GLU A 573 -6.69 -28.67 -1.27
CA GLU A 573 -6.45 -28.10 -2.58
C GLU A 573 -5.17 -28.68 -3.18
N THR A 574 -5.25 -29.17 -4.41
CA THR A 574 -4.10 -29.61 -5.21
C THR A 574 -3.97 -28.74 -6.46
N ARG A 575 -2.75 -28.34 -6.80
CA ARG A 575 -2.43 -27.48 -7.93
C ARG A 575 -1.38 -28.14 -8.81
N ALA A 576 -1.62 -28.15 -10.12
CA ALA A 576 -0.67 -28.63 -11.10
C ALA A 576 0.07 -27.47 -11.78
N ALA A 577 1.19 -27.79 -12.43
CA ALA A 577 2.04 -26.81 -13.10
C ALA A 577 1.38 -26.15 -14.33
N ASP A 578 0.38 -26.79 -14.95
CA ASP A 578 -0.41 -26.27 -16.06
C ASP A 578 -1.51 -25.28 -15.63
N GLY A 579 -1.62 -25.02 -14.32
CA GLY A 579 -2.61 -24.12 -13.74
C GLY A 579 -3.98 -24.76 -13.53
N SER A 580 -4.13 -26.07 -13.76
CA SER A 580 -5.27 -26.84 -13.27
C SER A 580 -5.20 -27.00 -11.75
N LYS A 581 -6.36 -27.10 -11.11
CA LYS A 581 -6.47 -27.29 -9.67
C LYS A 581 -7.75 -27.98 -9.28
N GLU A 582 -7.71 -28.65 -8.14
CA GLU A 582 -8.85 -29.30 -7.53
C GLU A 582 -8.95 -28.83 -6.07
N VAL A 583 -10.15 -28.41 -5.65
CA VAL A 583 -10.41 -27.82 -4.34
C VAL A 583 -11.62 -28.51 -3.72
N HIS A 584 -11.45 -29.09 -2.53
CA HIS A 584 -12.51 -29.72 -1.74
C HIS A 584 -12.68 -28.99 -0.41
N HIS A 585 -13.92 -28.63 -0.08
CA HIS A 585 -14.28 -28.04 1.20
C HIS A 585 -15.08 -29.04 2.02
N PHE A 586 -14.79 -29.12 3.31
CA PHE A 586 -15.41 -30.04 4.24
C PHE A 586 -16.00 -29.28 5.43
N SER A 587 -17.08 -29.82 5.98
CA SER A 587 -17.68 -29.30 7.22
C SER A 587 -16.74 -29.54 8.40
N GLY A 588 -16.33 -28.49 9.08
CA GLY A 588 -15.52 -28.59 10.31
C GLY A 588 -16.21 -29.29 11.48
N VAL A 589 -17.52 -29.57 11.39
CA VAL A 589 -18.29 -30.29 12.41
C VAL A 589 -18.41 -31.78 12.09
N THR A 590 -18.72 -32.13 10.84
CA THR A 590 -19.02 -33.53 10.46
C THR A 590 -17.90 -34.20 9.68
N GLY A 591 -16.91 -33.45 9.19
CA GLY A 591 -15.85 -33.94 8.29
C GLY A 591 -16.34 -34.34 6.90
N LYS A 592 -17.64 -34.19 6.61
CA LYS A 592 -18.20 -34.48 5.29
C LYS A 592 -17.91 -33.35 4.32
N GLU A 593 -17.67 -33.72 3.07
CA GLU A 593 -17.50 -32.76 1.98
C GLU A 593 -18.79 -31.95 1.76
N ILE A 594 -18.65 -30.64 1.57
CA ILE A 594 -19.75 -29.70 1.34
C ILE A 594 -19.70 -29.06 -0.05
N SER A 595 -18.53 -29.02 -0.68
CA SER A 595 -18.39 -28.64 -2.08
C SER A 595 -17.02 -28.99 -2.65
N SER A 596 -16.96 -29.27 -3.95
CA SER A 596 -15.72 -29.35 -4.72
C SER A 596 -15.72 -28.38 -5.90
N LEU A 597 -14.52 -28.02 -6.35
CA LEU A 597 -14.26 -27.25 -7.55
C LEU A 597 -13.05 -27.83 -8.27
N ILE A 598 -13.26 -28.31 -9.49
CA ILE A 598 -12.20 -28.70 -10.42
C ILE A 598 -12.08 -27.58 -11.45
N VAL A 599 -10.87 -27.06 -11.63
CA VAL A 599 -10.52 -26.11 -12.69
C VAL A 599 -9.52 -26.81 -13.61
N HIS A 600 -9.90 -26.98 -14.87
CA HIS A 600 -9.04 -27.59 -15.87
C HIS A 600 -8.00 -26.58 -16.38
N ALA A 601 -6.98 -27.08 -17.11
CA ALA A 601 -5.91 -26.23 -17.64
C ALA A 601 -6.44 -25.13 -18.58
N ASP A 602 -7.50 -25.42 -19.35
CA ASP A 602 -8.20 -24.50 -20.26
C ASP A 602 -9.11 -23.48 -19.56
N LYS A 603 -9.17 -23.52 -18.21
CA LYS A 603 -10.01 -22.68 -17.34
C LYS A 603 -11.50 -23.04 -17.30
N SER A 604 -11.93 -24.10 -17.99
CA SER A 604 -13.25 -24.69 -17.75
C SER A 604 -13.34 -25.24 -16.31
N GLN A 605 -14.56 -25.28 -15.76
CA GLN A 605 -14.76 -25.57 -14.34
C GLN A 605 -15.90 -26.55 -14.12
N VAL A 606 -15.71 -27.48 -13.19
CA VAL A 606 -16.77 -28.35 -12.66
C VAL A 606 -16.90 -28.06 -11.17
N LYS A 607 -18.10 -27.66 -10.73
CA LYS A 607 -18.39 -27.32 -9.35
C LYS A 607 -19.50 -28.21 -8.80
N THR A 608 -19.21 -28.98 -7.77
CA THR A 608 -20.20 -29.80 -7.07
C THR A 608 -20.50 -29.22 -5.69
N GLN A 609 -21.78 -29.19 -5.31
CA GLN A 609 -22.25 -28.66 -4.03
C GLN A 609 -23.19 -29.67 -3.38
N TYR A 610 -22.94 -29.99 -2.11
CA TYR A 610 -23.82 -30.84 -1.31
C TYR A 610 -24.80 -29.97 -0.55
N VAL A 611 -26.10 -30.22 -0.75
CA VAL A 611 -27.17 -29.31 -0.33
C VAL A 611 -28.10 -30.02 0.64
N ALA A 612 -28.22 -29.47 1.84
CA ALA A 612 -29.20 -29.91 2.83
C ALA A 612 -30.54 -29.18 2.63
N ASN A 613 -31.64 -29.82 3.07
CA ASN A 613 -32.99 -29.24 3.08
C ASN A 613 -33.54 -28.84 1.70
N LYS A 614 -33.06 -29.49 0.64
CA LYS A 614 -33.60 -29.41 -0.71
C LYS A 614 -34.12 -30.78 -1.14
N PRO A 615 -34.98 -30.85 -2.19
CA PRO A 615 -35.42 -32.12 -2.73
C PRO A 615 -34.29 -32.93 -3.38
N TYR A 616 -33.13 -32.33 -3.63
CA TYR A 616 -31.91 -32.96 -4.12
C TYR A 616 -30.79 -32.85 -3.05
N ALA A 617 -29.89 -33.83 -3.02
CA ALA A 617 -28.77 -33.91 -2.08
C ALA A 617 -27.50 -33.24 -2.61
N ASP A 618 -27.31 -33.18 -3.92
CA ASP A 618 -26.20 -32.48 -4.55
C ASP A 618 -26.59 -31.84 -5.88
N GLN A 619 -25.76 -30.89 -6.31
CA GLN A 619 -25.80 -30.33 -7.65
C GLN A 619 -24.40 -30.14 -8.22
N THR A 620 -24.23 -30.45 -9.50
CA THR A 620 -23.01 -30.26 -10.27
C THR A 620 -23.26 -29.23 -11.38
N LEU A 621 -22.41 -28.22 -11.44
CA LEU A 621 -22.45 -27.14 -12.43
C LEU A 621 -21.18 -27.20 -13.27
N VAL A 622 -21.34 -27.16 -14.59
CA VAL A 622 -20.20 -27.12 -15.53
C VAL A 622 -20.17 -25.76 -16.20
N PHE A 623 -18.99 -25.15 -16.21
CA PHE A 623 -18.72 -23.86 -16.85
C PHE A 623 -17.68 -24.03 -17.96
N ASP A 624 -17.87 -23.32 -19.06
CA ASP A 624 -16.86 -23.24 -20.11
C ASP A 624 -15.64 -22.40 -19.67
N ALA A 625 -14.62 -22.35 -20.53
CA ALA A 625 -13.40 -21.56 -20.31
C ALA A 625 -13.64 -20.04 -20.13
N LYS A 626 -14.79 -19.52 -20.53
CA LYS A 626 -15.18 -18.11 -20.38
C LYS A 626 -16.04 -17.87 -19.14
N GLY A 627 -16.32 -18.91 -18.35
CA GLY A 627 -17.17 -18.84 -17.17
C GLY A 627 -18.68 -18.87 -17.47
N LYS A 628 -19.10 -19.21 -18.70
CA LYS A 628 -20.51 -19.41 -19.03
C LYS A 628 -20.97 -20.79 -18.56
N LEU A 629 -22.12 -20.85 -17.88
CA LEU A 629 -22.73 -22.10 -17.45
C LEU A 629 -23.21 -22.91 -18.67
N VAL A 630 -22.76 -24.17 -18.78
CA VAL A 630 -23.09 -25.07 -19.91
C VAL A 630 -23.97 -26.23 -19.50
N SER A 631 -23.88 -26.71 -18.25
CA SER A 631 -24.82 -27.72 -17.73
C SER A 631 -25.03 -27.63 -16.23
N VAL A 632 -26.17 -28.17 -15.79
CA VAL A 632 -26.52 -28.37 -14.39
C VAL A 632 -27.10 -29.77 -14.23
N GLU A 633 -26.56 -30.55 -13.31
CA GLU A 633 -27.14 -31.82 -12.87
C GLU A 633 -27.44 -31.75 -11.37
N ARG A 634 -28.54 -32.36 -10.94
CA ARG A 634 -28.93 -32.48 -9.52
C ARG A 634 -29.31 -33.91 -9.24
N HIS A 635 -28.93 -34.44 -8.08
CA HIS A 635 -29.24 -35.81 -7.68
C HIS A 635 -30.01 -35.87 -6.36
N TYR A 636 -30.89 -36.84 -6.23
CA TYR A 636 -31.53 -37.22 -4.96
C TYR A 636 -30.51 -37.83 -3.99
N GLY A 637 -30.92 -37.99 -2.73
CA GLY A 637 -30.06 -38.60 -1.69
C GLY A 637 -29.67 -40.05 -1.93
N ASP A 638 -30.35 -40.75 -2.84
CA ASP A 638 -30.01 -42.10 -3.29
C ASP A 638 -29.13 -42.13 -4.56
N GLY A 639 -28.74 -40.96 -5.08
CA GLY A 639 -27.93 -40.79 -6.27
C GLY A 639 -28.70 -40.78 -7.59
N THR A 640 -30.02 -40.97 -7.59
CA THR A 640 -30.83 -40.85 -8.82
C THR A 640 -30.92 -39.39 -9.29
N LEU A 641 -31.02 -39.15 -10.60
CA LEU A 641 -31.17 -37.80 -11.13
C LEU A 641 -32.48 -37.17 -10.64
N ASN A 642 -32.42 -35.89 -10.28
CA ASN A 642 -33.56 -35.02 -10.01
C ASN A 642 -33.79 -34.04 -11.17
N LEU A 643 -32.69 -33.50 -11.72
CA LEU A 643 -32.72 -32.53 -12.80
C LEU A 643 -31.44 -32.65 -13.64
N SER A 644 -31.58 -32.57 -14.96
CA SER A 644 -30.49 -32.32 -15.91
C SER A 644 -30.85 -31.13 -16.77
N THR A 645 -29.92 -30.21 -16.99
CA THR A 645 -30.08 -29.05 -17.87
C THR A 645 -28.83 -28.91 -18.71
N GLN A 646 -29.00 -28.81 -20.02
CA GLN A 646 -27.94 -28.50 -20.97
C GLN A 646 -28.25 -27.17 -21.66
N TYR A 647 -27.32 -26.22 -21.61
CA TYR A 647 -27.43 -24.93 -22.28
C TYR A 647 -26.69 -24.99 -23.61
N LYS A 648 -27.41 -24.69 -24.71
CA LYS A 648 -26.86 -24.68 -26.06
C LYS A 648 -26.20 -23.32 -26.36
N ALA A 649 -25.33 -23.30 -27.36
CA ALA A 649 -24.60 -22.09 -27.75
C ALA A 649 -25.53 -20.96 -28.23
N ASP A 650 -26.66 -21.32 -28.85
CA ASP A 650 -27.69 -20.41 -29.38
C ASP A 650 -28.59 -19.76 -28.30
N GLY A 651 -28.37 -20.09 -27.02
CA GLY A 651 -29.16 -19.57 -25.90
C GLY A 651 -30.40 -20.38 -25.56
N THR A 652 -30.71 -21.43 -26.32
CA THR A 652 -31.73 -22.42 -25.94
C THR A 652 -31.18 -23.39 -24.88
N ALA A 653 -32.08 -24.11 -24.22
CA ALA A 653 -31.74 -25.15 -23.27
C ALA A 653 -32.60 -26.40 -23.49
N GLU A 654 -32.07 -27.53 -23.04
CA GLU A 654 -32.81 -28.78 -22.88
C GLU A 654 -32.78 -29.17 -21.40
N VAL A 655 -33.96 -29.30 -20.79
CA VAL A 655 -34.15 -29.59 -19.37
C VAL A 655 -34.92 -30.88 -19.23
N HIS A 656 -34.44 -31.77 -18.36
CA HIS A 656 -35.10 -33.01 -17.97
C HIS A 656 -35.24 -33.05 -16.46
N GLY A 657 -36.46 -33.23 -15.95
CA GLY A 657 -36.73 -33.43 -14.52
C GLY A 657 -37.23 -34.84 -14.26
N TYR A 658 -36.84 -35.41 -13.12
CA TYR A 658 -37.08 -36.81 -12.80
C TYR A 658 -37.70 -36.97 -11.42
N ASP A 659 -38.43 -38.06 -11.20
CA ASP A 659 -38.87 -38.48 -9.86
C ASP A 659 -37.84 -39.38 -9.16
N THR A 660 -38.07 -39.71 -7.89
CA THR A 660 -37.20 -40.60 -7.10
C THR A 660 -37.15 -42.04 -7.60
N ALA A 661 -37.97 -42.42 -8.58
CA ALA A 661 -37.90 -43.72 -9.24
C ALA A 661 -37.06 -43.66 -10.55
N GLY A 662 -36.48 -42.50 -10.87
CA GLY A 662 -35.70 -42.27 -12.07
C GLY A 662 -36.53 -42.08 -13.34
N ARG A 663 -37.84 -41.81 -13.22
CA ARG A 663 -38.73 -41.58 -14.36
C ARG A 663 -38.76 -40.10 -14.71
N GLU A 664 -38.70 -39.77 -16.00
CA GLU A 664 -38.77 -38.38 -16.46
C GLU A 664 -40.19 -37.85 -16.26
N THR A 665 -40.33 -36.74 -15.53
CA THR A 665 -41.61 -36.08 -15.21
C THR A 665 -41.81 -34.80 -16.00
N VAL A 666 -40.72 -34.17 -16.46
CA VAL A 666 -40.78 -32.97 -17.30
C VAL A 666 -39.62 -32.93 -18.28
N ARG A 667 -39.91 -32.51 -19.52
CA ARG A 667 -38.91 -32.14 -20.53
C ARG A 667 -39.19 -30.73 -21.03
N ILE A 668 -38.18 -29.88 -21.13
CA ILE A 668 -38.31 -28.54 -21.71
C ILE A 668 -37.27 -28.39 -22.82
N VAL A 669 -37.68 -27.95 -24.00
CA VAL A 669 -36.78 -27.71 -25.14
C VAL A 669 -37.05 -26.32 -25.70
N GLY A 670 -36.03 -25.46 -25.74
CA GLY A 670 -36.12 -24.11 -26.31
C GLY A 670 -35.60 -23.03 -25.36
N ASN A 671 -36.05 -21.79 -25.55
CA ASN A 671 -35.66 -20.66 -24.71
C ASN A 671 -36.48 -20.65 -23.41
N LEU A 672 -35.82 -20.83 -22.26
CA LEU A 672 -36.50 -20.97 -20.96
C LEU A 672 -37.39 -19.76 -20.61
N SER A 673 -37.06 -18.55 -21.05
CA SER A 673 -37.85 -17.33 -20.83
C SER A 673 -38.70 -16.90 -22.04
N GLY A 674 -38.68 -17.67 -23.13
CA GLY A 674 -39.35 -17.34 -24.38
C GLY A 674 -40.01 -18.56 -25.02
N GLU A 675 -39.81 -18.67 -26.34
CA GLU A 675 -40.38 -19.74 -27.16
C GLU A 675 -39.75 -21.09 -26.82
N ARG A 676 -40.60 -22.06 -26.48
CA ARG A 676 -40.20 -23.40 -26.05
C ARG A 676 -41.37 -24.37 -26.04
N ASP A 677 -41.04 -25.65 -26.06
CA ASP A 677 -41.98 -26.73 -25.73
C ASP A 677 -41.72 -27.23 -24.31
N THR A 678 -42.79 -27.54 -23.59
CA THR A 678 -42.75 -28.23 -22.31
C THR A 678 -43.59 -29.50 -22.38
N PHE A 679 -42.99 -30.63 -22.05
CA PHE A 679 -43.64 -31.93 -21.96
C PHE A 679 -43.73 -32.31 -20.48
N GLU A 680 -44.93 -32.63 -19.99
CA GLU A 680 -45.18 -33.11 -18.63
C GLU A 680 -45.67 -34.56 -18.69
N TYR A 681 -45.00 -35.47 -17.97
CA TYR A 681 -45.29 -36.89 -17.98
C TYR A 681 -45.92 -37.31 -16.65
N SER A 682 -47.12 -37.88 -16.71
CA SER A 682 -47.81 -38.43 -15.53
C SER A 682 -47.83 -39.95 -15.58
N TYR A 683 -47.56 -40.61 -14.46
CA TYR A 683 -47.46 -42.07 -14.37
C TYR A 683 -48.53 -42.64 -13.44
N ALA A 684 -49.05 -43.83 -13.80
CA ALA A 684 -49.92 -44.62 -12.93
C ALA A 684 -49.10 -45.64 -12.14
N GLY A 685 -49.14 -45.55 -10.81
CA GLY A 685 -48.45 -46.48 -9.91
C GLY A 685 -46.95 -46.61 -10.21
N THR A 686 -46.49 -47.85 -10.39
CA THR A 686 -45.09 -48.20 -10.65
C THR A 686 -44.73 -48.32 -12.14
N SER A 687 -45.63 -47.91 -13.04
CA SER A 687 -45.37 -47.95 -14.48
C SER A 687 -44.12 -47.13 -14.86
N LYS A 688 -43.38 -47.65 -15.85
CA LYS A 688 -42.26 -46.94 -16.50
C LYS A 688 -42.70 -46.17 -17.76
N THR A 689 -43.89 -46.43 -18.27
CA THR A 689 -44.50 -45.68 -19.38
C THR A 689 -45.49 -44.65 -18.83
N PRO A 690 -45.49 -43.41 -19.37
CA PRO A 690 -46.47 -42.39 -18.97
C PRO A 690 -47.91 -42.85 -19.25
N ALA A 691 -48.81 -42.57 -18.31
CA ALA A 691 -50.25 -42.71 -18.50
C ALA A 691 -50.82 -41.55 -19.34
N THR A 692 -50.25 -40.35 -19.16
CA THR A 692 -50.50 -39.21 -20.03
C THR A 692 -49.21 -38.42 -20.26
N THR A 693 -49.09 -37.83 -21.45
CA THR A 693 -48.06 -36.85 -21.80
C THR A 693 -48.74 -35.56 -22.20
N THR A 694 -48.42 -34.45 -21.56
CA THR A 694 -48.96 -33.13 -21.91
C THR A 694 -47.86 -32.28 -22.53
N GLN A 695 -47.93 -32.00 -23.83
CA GLN A 695 -47.12 -30.97 -24.47
C GLN A 695 -47.80 -29.61 -24.32
N THR A 696 -47.05 -28.57 -24.00
CA THR A 696 -47.48 -27.17 -24.05
C THR A 696 -46.44 -26.38 -24.83
N HIS A 697 -46.90 -25.74 -25.90
CA HIS A 697 -46.07 -24.84 -26.69
C HIS A 697 -46.22 -23.40 -26.21
N TYR A 698 -45.09 -22.75 -25.96
CA TYR A 698 -45.01 -21.35 -25.57
C TYR A 698 -44.43 -20.54 -26.71
N GLY A 699 -45.05 -19.42 -27.03
CA GLY A 699 -44.54 -18.42 -27.97
C GLY A 699 -43.67 -17.35 -27.29
N THR A 700 -43.39 -16.29 -28.04
CA THR A 700 -42.69 -15.10 -27.53
C THR A 700 -43.39 -14.49 -26.33
N GLY A 701 -42.61 -13.98 -25.36
CA GLY A 701 -43.15 -13.40 -24.13
C GLY A 701 -43.73 -14.42 -23.14
N ASN A 702 -43.41 -15.71 -23.27
CA ASN A 702 -43.86 -16.78 -22.37
C ASN A 702 -45.39 -17.00 -22.40
N VAL A 703 -46.02 -16.78 -23.55
CA VAL A 703 -47.45 -16.98 -23.78
C VAL A 703 -47.72 -18.43 -24.19
N LYS A 704 -48.63 -19.12 -23.51
CA LYS A 704 -49.08 -20.46 -23.93
C LYS A 704 -49.92 -20.31 -25.18
N LEU A 705 -49.53 -20.96 -26.28
CA LEU A 705 -50.27 -20.91 -27.55
C LEU A 705 -51.26 -22.08 -27.65
N TRP A 706 -50.82 -23.29 -27.33
CA TRP A 706 -51.65 -24.48 -27.29
C TRP A 706 -51.08 -25.51 -26.33
N SER A 707 -51.92 -26.48 -25.95
CA SER A 707 -51.52 -27.67 -25.21
C SER A 707 -52.16 -28.92 -25.79
N ASP A 708 -51.42 -30.00 -25.85
CA ASP A 708 -51.86 -31.31 -26.30
C ASP A 708 -51.61 -32.35 -25.21
N GLN A 709 -52.65 -33.04 -24.76
CA GLN A 709 -52.53 -34.17 -23.85
C GLN A 709 -52.79 -35.49 -24.58
N THR A 710 -51.76 -36.31 -24.70
CA THR A 710 -51.83 -37.67 -25.24
C THR A 710 -52.08 -38.67 -24.12
N ALA A 711 -53.11 -39.50 -24.26
CA ALA A 711 -53.41 -40.61 -23.37
C ALA A 711 -52.65 -41.89 -23.77
N ALA A 712 -52.62 -42.88 -22.88
CA ALA A 712 -51.93 -44.15 -23.12
C ALA A 712 -52.50 -44.98 -24.30
N ASP A 713 -53.74 -44.72 -24.73
CA ASP A 713 -54.36 -45.35 -25.91
C ASP A 713 -54.04 -44.61 -27.23
N GLY A 714 -53.27 -43.53 -27.16
CA GLY A 714 -52.91 -42.70 -28.30
C GLY A 714 -53.91 -41.60 -28.63
N SER A 715 -55.03 -41.47 -27.92
CA SER A 715 -55.97 -40.35 -28.12
C SER A 715 -55.39 -39.02 -27.62
N HIS A 716 -55.70 -37.93 -28.32
CA HIS A 716 -55.23 -36.59 -28.00
C HIS A 716 -56.35 -35.67 -27.51
N SER A 717 -56.03 -34.82 -26.53
CA SER A 717 -56.89 -33.74 -26.05
C SER A 717 -56.17 -32.40 -26.22
N GLN A 718 -56.45 -31.73 -27.33
CA GLN A 718 -55.81 -30.49 -27.76
C GLN A 718 -56.63 -29.26 -27.38
N VAL A 719 -55.97 -28.22 -26.88
CA VAL A 719 -56.60 -26.99 -26.41
C VAL A 719 -55.82 -25.78 -26.88
N ALA A 720 -56.48 -24.91 -27.65
CA ALA A 720 -55.98 -23.59 -27.98
C ALA A 720 -55.97 -22.69 -26.72
N LYS A 721 -54.85 -22.01 -26.48
CA LYS A 721 -54.64 -21.13 -25.32
C LYS A 721 -54.52 -19.65 -25.70
N ALA A 722 -54.31 -19.37 -26.98
CA ALA A 722 -54.33 -18.06 -27.59
C ALA A 722 -54.99 -18.15 -28.97
N ALA A 723 -55.45 -17.01 -29.49
CA ALA A 723 -56.03 -16.93 -30.83
C ALA A 723 -55.02 -17.32 -31.92
N GLY A 724 -55.50 -17.99 -32.96
CA GLY A 724 -54.65 -18.38 -34.10
C GLY A 724 -53.96 -19.72 -33.91
N ALA A 725 -54.44 -20.57 -33.00
CA ALA A 725 -53.85 -21.88 -32.77
C ALA A 725 -54.16 -22.83 -33.94
N VAL A 726 -53.19 -23.66 -34.30
CA VAL A 726 -53.37 -24.76 -35.24
C VAL A 726 -53.34 -26.06 -34.46
N LEU A 727 -54.42 -26.83 -34.51
CA LEU A 727 -54.57 -28.11 -33.83
C LEU A 727 -54.78 -29.21 -34.86
N VAL A 728 -54.09 -30.34 -34.71
CA VAL A 728 -53.96 -31.34 -35.79
C VAL A 728 -54.42 -32.71 -35.31
N SER A 729 -55.31 -33.35 -36.05
CA SER A 729 -55.81 -34.70 -35.75
C SER A 729 -54.79 -35.80 -36.07
N HIS A 730 -54.82 -36.86 -35.27
CA HIS A 730 -53.96 -38.02 -35.40
C HIS A 730 -54.72 -39.23 -35.96
N ALA A 731 -54.08 -39.94 -36.89
CA ALA A 731 -54.72 -41.03 -37.60
C ALA A 731 -55.12 -42.21 -36.68
N GLY A 732 -56.36 -42.68 -36.84
CA GLY A 732 -56.88 -43.92 -36.25
C GLY A 732 -57.28 -43.83 -34.78
N VAL A 733 -57.20 -42.65 -34.16
CA VAL A 733 -57.57 -42.40 -32.76
C VAL A 733 -58.74 -41.42 -32.66
N ALA A 734 -59.28 -41.22 -31.47
CA ALA A 734 -60.41 -40.32 -31.24
C ALA A 734 -59.94 -39.08 -30.48
N ASP A 735 -59.76 -37.98 -31.20
CA ASP A 735 -59.19 -36.76 -30.63
C ASP A 735 -60.27 -35.77 -30.18
N THR A 736 -59.97 -34.99 -29.16
CA THR A 736 -60.82 -33.87 -28.71
C THR A 736 -60.07 -32.56 -28.84
N PHE A 737 -60.66 -31.62 -29.56
CA PHE A 737 -60.16 -30.26 -29.73
C PHE A 737 -61.01 -29.27 -28.92
N THR A 738 -60.38 -28.24 -28.38
CA THR A 738 -61.04 -27.10 -27.75
C THR A 738 -60.45 -25.80 -28.28
N GLY A 739 -61.25 -25.05 -29.04
CA GLY A 739 -60.88 -23.73 -29.57
C GLY A 739 -60.82 -22.63 -28.52
N PHE A 740 -60.13 -21.54 -28.85
CA PHE A 740 -59.99 -20.33 -28.07
C PHE A 740 -61.08 -19.34 -28.45
N LYS A 741 -61.91 -19.00 -27.47
CA LYS A 741 -63.05 -18.09 -27.70
C LYS A 741 -62.59 -16.72 -28.22
N GLY A 742 -63.15 -16.29 -29.35
CA GLY A 742 -62.84 -15.06 -30.06
C GLY A 742 -61.52 -15.08 -30.83
N GLY A 743 -60.90 -16.25 -31.01
CA GLY A 743 -59.70 -16.45 -31.81
C GLY A 743 -60.01 -17.19 -33.11
N ALA A 744 -59.33 -16.84 -34.19
CA ALA A 744 -59.45 -17.55 -35.46
C ALA A 744 -58.54 -18.78 -35.46
N ASP A 745 -59.02 -19.91 -34.93
CA ASP A 745 -58.24 -21.13 -34.82
C ASP A 745 -58.43 -22.06 -36.03
N THR A 746 -57.46 -22.94 -36.26
CA THR A 746 -57.46 -23.91 -37.36
C THR A 746 -57.42 -25.33 -36.82
N PHE A 747 -58.33 -26.18 -37.28
CA PHE A 747 -58.39 -27.61 -36.94
C PHE A 747 -58.12 -28.44 -38.19
N VAL A 748 -57.06 -29.25 -38.18
CA VAL A 748 -56.53 -29.94 -39.37
C VAL A 748 -56.85 -31.43 -39.31
N PHE A 749 -57.43 -31.99 -40.39
CA PHE A 749 -57.80 -33.39 -40.49
C PHE A 749 -57.28 -34.02 -41.80
N GLY A 750 -56.34 -34.97 -41.66
CA GLY A 750 -55.85 -35.81 -42.76
C GLY A 750 -56.73 -37.04 -43.01
N GLN A 751 -56.35 -37.92 -43.93
CA GLN A 751 -57.07 -39.20 -44.11
C GLN A 751 -56.96 -40.12 -42.89
N GLY A 752 -58.03 -40.88 -42.61
CA GLY A 752 -58.04 -41.87 -41.53
C GLY A 752 -57.94 -41.23 -40.15
N PHE A 753 -58.42 -39.99 -39.98
CA PHE A 753 -58.32 -39.20 -38.75
C PHE A 753 -59.12 -39.77 -37.57
N GLY A 754 -59.97 -40.78 -37.79
CA GLY A 754 -60.72 -41.42 -36.71
C GLY A 754 -61.95 -40.63 -36.27
N LYS A 755 -62.22 -40.58 -34.96
CA LYS A 755 -63.51 -40.11 -34.42
C LYS A 755 -63.34 -38.92 -33.50
N ASP A 756 -63.34 -37.74 -34.10
CA ASP A 756 -62.93 -36.52 -33.44
C ASP A 756 -64.08 -35.63 -32.99
N VAL A 757 -63.81 -34.83 -31.97
CA VAL A 757 -64.76 -33.88 -31.38
C VAL A 757 -64.12 -32.51 -31.29
N VAL A 758 -64.70 -31.51 -31.94
CA VAL A 758 -64.28 -30.09 -31.82
C VAL A 758 -65.27 -29.36 -30.91
N LYS A 759 -64.75 -28.75 -29.85
CA LYS A 759 -65.50 -27.90 -28.91
C LYS A 759 -65.09 -26.44 -29.09
N GLY A 760 -66.05 -25.54 -28.95
CA GLY A 760 -65.78 -24.10 -29.00
C GLY A 760 -65.48 -23.58 -30.41
N PHE A 761 -65.93 -24.28 -31.46
CA PHE A 761 -65.76 -23.86 -32.84
C PHE A 761 -66.63 -22.62 -33.16
N GLU A 762 -66.01 -21.53 -33.59
CA GLU A 762 -66.66 -20.26 -33.95
C GLU A 762 -67.01 -20.21 -35.44
N ALA A 763 -68.21 -20.69 -35.78
CA ALA A 763 -68.72 -20.71 -37.16
C ALA A 763 -69.14 -19.32 -37.68
N GLY A 764 -69.09 -19.14 -39.00
CA GLY A 764 -69.45 -17.91 -39.71
C GLY A 764 -68.28 -17.30 -40.49
N SER A 765 -68.40 -16.03 -40.88
CA SER A 765 -67.43 -15.31 -41.73
C SER A 765 -66.88 -14.03 -41.09
N GLY A 766 -67.15 -13.80 -39.80
CA GLY A 766 -66.68 -12.63 -39.06
C GLY A 766 -65.19 -12.71 -38.69
N MET A 767 -64.62 -11.62 -38.16
CA MET A 767 -63.27 -11.68 -37.56
C MET A 767 -63.28 -12.66 -36.38
N GLY A 768 -62.34 -13.61 -36.37
CA GLY A 768 -62.25 -14.63 -35.32
C GLY A 768 -63.02 -15.91 -35.62
N HIS A 769 -63.56 -16.10 -36.82
CA HIS A 769 -64.14 -17.40 -37.18
C HIS A 769 -63.05 -18.48 -37.28
N ASP A 770 -63.43 -19.71 -36.95
CA ASP A 770 -62.57 -20.88 -37.02
C ASP A 770 -62.63 -21.56 -38.38
N VAL A 771 -61.57 -22.29 -38.71
CA VAL A 771 -61.39 -23.01 -39.98
C VAL A 771 -61.13 -24.50 -39.75
N LEU A 772 -61.88 -25.34 -40.45
CA LEU A 772 -61.56 -26.76 -40.65
C LEU A 772 -60.68 -26.89 -41.89
N THR A 773 -59.44 -27.34 -41.73
CA THR A 773 -58.57 -27.70 -42.85
C THR A 773 -58.67 -29.20 -43.10
N LEU A 774 -59.20 -29.59 -44.26
CA LEU A 774 -59.48 -30.97 -44.61
C LEU A 774 -58.63 -31.40 -45.81
N ASP A 775 -58.19 -32.66 -45.79
CA ASP A 775 -57.65 -33.33 -46.98
C ASP A 775 -58.69 -33.31 -48.12
N ASP A 776 -58.29 -32.82 -49.28
CA ASP A 776 -59.17 -32.65 -50.45
C ASP A 776 -59.75 -33.96 -51.01
N ARG A 777 -59.22 -35.11 -50.56
CA ARG A 777 -59.76 -36.44 -50.86
C ARG A 777 -60.93 -36.84 -49.96
N LEU A 778 -61.15 -36.13 -48.84
CA LEU A 778 -62.32 -36.33 -47.97
C LEU A 778 -63.53 -35.59 -48.54
N ALA A 779 -63.32 -34.34 -48.97
CA ALA A 779 -64.25 -33.54 -49.74
C ALA A 779 -63.46 -32.47 -50.51
N SER A 780 -63.96 -32.07 -51.67
CA SER A 780 -63.29 -31.11 -52.57
C SER A 780 -64.02 -29.76 -52.67
N SER A 781 -65.19 -29.64 -52.05
CA SER A 781 -65.97 -28.40 -52.01
C SER A 781 -66.88 -28.32 -50.79
N PHE A 782 -67.29 -27.11 -50.41
CA PHE A 782 -68.21 -26.91 -49.28
C PHE A 782 -69.57 -27.61 -49.50
N ALA A 783 -70.07 -27.63 -50.74
CA ALA A 783 -71.32 -28.33 -51.08
C ALA A 783 -71.19 -29.86 -50.90
N GLU A 784 -70.03 -30.43 -51.25
CA GLU A 784 -69.73 -31.84 -51.00
C GLU A 784 -69.65 -32.12 -49.50
N LEU A 785 -68.93 -31.29 -48.74
CA LEU A 785 -68.86 -31.42 -47.28
C LEU A 785 -70.25 -31.36 -46.62
N GLN A 786 -71.15 -30.48 -47.08
CA GLN A 786 -72.52 -30.39 -46.58
C GLN A 786 -73.30 -31.69 -46.75
N SER A 787 -73.01 -32.50 -47.79
CA SER A 787 -73.64 -33.81 -47.98
C SER A 787 -73.21 -34.84 -46.92
N HIS A 788 -72.07 -34.62 -46.26
CA HIS A 788 -71.58 -35.40 -45.13
C HIS A 788 -72.09 -34.91 -43.77
N MET A 789 -72.77 -33.76 -43.71
CA MET A 789 -73.25 -33.16 -42.47
C MET A 789 -74.62 -33.67 -42.04
N THR A 790 -74.74 -34.09 -40.79
CA THR A 790 -76.02 -34.43 -40.14
C THR A 790 -76.17 -33.65 -38.84
N LYS A 791 -77.37 -33.10 -38.60
CA LYS A 791 -77.69 -32.45 -37.32
C LYS A 791 -77.84 -33.51 -36.22
N LEU A 792 -77.07 -33.38 -35.14
CA LEU A 792 -77.14 -34.26 -33.98
C LEU A 792 -77.47 -33.43 -32.73
N GLY A 793 -78.76 -33.25 -32.44
CA GLY A 793 -79.19 -32.33 -31.38
C GLY A 793 -78.80 -30.87 -31.68
N GLY A 794 -77.97 -30.28 -30.82
CA GLY A 794 -77.37 -28.95 -31.01
C GLY A 794 -76.01 -28.95 -31.74
N ASP A 795 -75.51 -30.13 -32.12
CA ASP A 795 -74.18 -30.33 -32.70
C ASP A 795 -74.27 -30.64 -34.21
N THR A 796 -73.13 -30.53 -34.91
CA THR A 796 -72.95 -31.00 -36.30
C THR A 796 -72.08 -32.25 -36.32
N LEU A 797 -72.56 -33.32 -36.94
CA LEU A 797 -71.76 -34.52 -37.25
C LEU A 797 -71.38 -34.49 -38.73
N ILE A 798 -70.08 -34.55 -39.03
CA ILE A 798 -69.53 -34.70 -40.39
C ILE A 798 -68.98 -36.13 -40.49
N ALA A 799 -69.48 -36.94 -41.42
CA ALA A 799 -69.10 -38.36 -41.52
C ALA A 799 -68.51 -38.74 -42.88
N PHE A 800 -67.29 -39.26 -42.85
CA PHE A 800 -66.56 -39.81 -44.00
C PHE A 800 -66.37 -41.32 -43.83
N GLY A 801 -67.49 -42.06 -43.89
CA GLY A 801 -67.47 -43.50 -43.63
C GLY A 801 -67.20 -43.82 -42.16
N ALA A 802 -66.01 -44.34 -41.85
CA ALA A 802 -65.61 -44.71 -40.49
C ALA A 802 -65.07 -43.52 -39.67
N ASP A 803 -64.59 -42.48 -40.34
CA ASP A 803 -64.05 -41.26 -39.74
C ASP A 803 -65.16 -40.22 -39.55
N THR A 804 -65.20 -39.55 -38.39
CA THR A 804 -66.26 -38.60 -38.04
C THR A 804 -65.74 -37.40 -37.27
N ILE A 805 -66.20 -36.20 -37.62
CA ILE A 805 -65.95 -34.96 -36.85
C ILE A 805 -67.26 -34.51 -36.21
N VAL A 806 -67.27 -34.29 -34.90
CA VAL A 806 -68.41 -33.69 -34.18
C VAL A 806 -68.07 -32.26 -33.77
N LEU A 807 -68.73 -31.27 -34.37
CA LEU A 807 -68.66 -29.88 -33.94
C LEU A 807 -69.70 -29.63 -32.84
N LYS A 808 -69.25 -29.54 -31.60
CA LYS A 808 -70.10 -29.37 -30.42
C LYS A 808 -70.67 -27.95 -30.33
N GLY A 809 -71.99 -27.86 -30.18
CA GLY A 809 -72.71 -26.59 -30.04
C GLY A 809 -72.85 -25.77 -31.33
N VAL A 810 -72.45 -26.32 -32.48
CA VAL A 810 -72.54 -25.66 -33.79
C VAL A 810 -73.59 -26.38 -34.62
N ALA A 811 -74.61 -25.65 -35.07
CA ALA A 811 -75.62 -26.20 -35.98
C ALA A 811 -75.09 -26.24 -37.43
N PRO A 812 -75.50 -27.22 -38.27
CA PRO A 812 -74.98 -27.31 -39.64
C PRO A 812 -75.27 -26.06 -40.48
N THR A 813 -76.37 -25.36 -40.18
CA THR A 813 -76.76 -24.10 -40.85
C THR A 813 -75.91 -22.90 -40.47
N ALA A 814 -75.08 -22.99 -39.43
CA ALA A 814 -74.19 -21.91 -39.00
C ALA A 814 -72.84 -21.92 -39.74
N LEU A 815 -72.48 -23.05 -40.37
CA LEU A 815 -71.25 -23.18 -41.14
C LEU A 815 -71.38 -22.49 -42.51
N THR A 816 -70.30 -21.85 -42.94
CA THR A 816 -70.17 -21.20 -44.24
C THR A 816 -68.95 -21.74 -44.98
N ALA A 817 -68.82 -21.41 -46.27
CA ALA A 817 -67.63 -21.79 -47.05
C ALA A 817 -66.33 -21.20 -46.48
N ASP A 818 -66.40 -20.09 -45.73
CA ASP A 818 -65.23 -19.47 -45.09
C ASP A 818 -64.70 -20.31 -43.90
N ASN A 819 -65.52 -21.20 -43.33
CA ASN A 819 -65.12 -22.05 -42.21
C ASN A 819 -64.35 -23.31 -42.62
N VAL A 820 -64.07 -23.52 -43.91
CA VAL A 820 -63.47 -24.76 -44.40
C VAL A 820 -62.46 -24.49 -45.49
N HIS A 821 -61.26 -25.01 -45.33
CA HIS A 821 -60.23 -25.04 -46.35
C HIS A 821 -59.95 -26.49 -46.77
N PHE A 822 -59.87 -26.74 -48.07
CA PHE A 822 -59.49 -28.04 -48.63
C PHE A 822 -58.06 -27.94 -49.14
N VAL A 823 -57.19 -28.83 -48.69
CA VAL A 823 -55.76 -28.83 -48.99
C VAL A 823 -55.36 -30.21 -49.51
N HIS A 824 -54.53 -30.24 -50.55
CA HIS A 824 -54.02 -31.50 -51.10
C HIS A 824 -53.19 -32.24 -50.06
N HIS A 825 -53.32 -33.56 -49.97
CA HIS A 825 -52.69 -34.38 -48.93
C HIS A 825 -51.21 -34.07 -48.67
N ASP A 826 -50.42 -33.94 -49.74
CA ASP A 826 -48.98 -33.70 -49.66
C ASP A 826 -48.60 -32.33 -49.03
N LEU A 827 -49.55 -31.39 -48.98
CA LEU A 827 -49.41 -30.07 -48.37
C LEU A 827 -50.01 -30.00 -46.95
N LEU A 828 -50.71 -31.05 -46.52
CA LEU A 828 -51.36 -31.14 -45.21
C LEU A 828 -50.42 -31.69 -44.13
N LEU A 829 -49.35 -32.36 -44.55
CA LEU A 829 -48.33 -33.02 -43.72
C LEU A 829 -46.97 -32.28 -43.73
N ALA A 830 -46.86 -31.19 -44.49
CA ALA A 830 -45.68 -30.33 -44.61
C ALA A 830 -45.86 -29.07 -43.75
#